data_AF-A0A9W7LUH7-F1
#
_entry.id   AF-A0A9W7LUH7-F1
#
_cell.length_a   1.000
_cell.length_b   1.000
_cell.length_c   1.000
_cell.angle_alpha   90.00
_cell.angle_beta   90.00
_cell.angle_gamma   90.00
#
_symmetry.space_group_name_H-M   'P 1'
#
loop_
_entity.id
_entity.type
_entity.pdbx_description
1 polymer ?
#
loop_
_entity_poly.entity_id
_entity_poly.type
_entity_poly.pdbx_seq_one_letter_code
_entity_poly.pdbx_strand_id
1 'polypeptide(L)'
;MSANLSTYFFSHGCCSLSNSNYKNNKVDYSYKMNLNMRLLFLPSPRFLPAFCKTRQRNLSANHKRQRGKEPPSERIPIRAELQPIGGEETEPENSVINGVEMEHFVNHETNCKDEDDIMTDVEHIDGYNLGILSVSAVETNGNVEHTDEQIVNGLLLPAMTKALAINIDGGQELSNVQLEDMIGMIKNAERNILLLNQARVHALEDLRDILGEKETLQGEINTLEMRLAEADARIKVASEKKIHVELLEGQLKKLRNELIARGELELYENQNKLLNEEELLARDSYVHSLIKEVDTLRTENLALNDDIQALKSMISNVTDTDERVTKLEKESSLLESSVKELESKLLVSQQDSSKISTLKDEYQELWEKVEILQHSLDKATKQADQAILVIQQTQDLRNKVDKLEESLEEANVHKVSSEKMQQYNELMQQKIKLLEEHLQKSDQEIYSYVQLYQESLEEFQDTLNNLKEESKKRTTNGPVDVTWEFWSCLLLTIDGWVLEKKISNSDAKILRELVWKKDRRIRDAYTGCKEKNEREVISTFLRLTSSQASSGLHVIHIAAEMAPVAKVGGLGDVVTGLGKTLQKKGHLVEIVLPKYDCIQYDGIRDLRALDVTVESYFDGKLFQNKIWVGTVEGLPVYFIEPHHPNKFFWRGQYYGEHDDFKRFSYFSRAALELLLQAGKKPDIIHCHDWQTAFVAPLYWDLYAPKGLNSARICFTCHNFEYQGAASASELASCGLDAEQLNRPDRMQDNTSPGRVNPVKGAIVFSNIVTTVSPTYAQEVRTAEGGKGLHSTLNSHSRKFVGILNGIDTDAWNPATDNFLKVQYSANDMQGKADNKAAIRRQLGLSSADDQRPLVGCITRLVPQKGVHLIKHAIYRSLEMGGQFVLLGSSPVPHIQREFEGISNQFQSHEHVRLILKYDESLSHSIFAASDMFIIPSIFEPCGLTQMIAMRYGSVPIARKTGGLNDSVFDVDDEAIPLHIRNGFTFVTPDEQGINSALERAFNLYKNNKQSWKLLVQKDMNMDFSWDSSASKYEELYTESLSRARAAASST
;
A
#
# COMPACT_ATOMS: atom_id res chain seq x y z
N MET A 1 44.86 -29.81 -38.32
CA MET A 1 43.92 -30.69 -39.06
C MET A 1 44.23 -32.14 -38.70
N SER A 2 43.22 -33.00 -38.68
CA SER A 2 43.27 -34.44 -38.32
C SER A 2 43.63 -34.78 -36.86
N ALA A 3 43.19 -35.97 -36.45
CA ALA A 3 43.54 -36.74 -35.24
C ALA A 3 43.13 -36.16 -33.85
N ASN A 4 42.85 -36.99 -32.83
CA ASN A 4 42.15 -38.30 -32.76
C ASN A 4 41.96 -38.71 -31.29
N LEU A 5 40.85 -39.39 -30.94
CA LEU A 5 40.71 -40.30 -29.77
C LEU A 5 40.93 -39.64 -28.36
N SER A 6 40.79 -40.35 -27.22
CA SER A 6 39.61 -41.10 -26.72
C SER A 6 39.73 -41.40 -25.20
N THR A 7 38.63 -41.85 -24.57
CA THR A 7 38.54 -42.84 -23.45
C THR A 7 39.17 -42.60 -22.04
N TYR A 8 38.29 -42.70 -21.01
CA TYR A 8 38.38 -43.47 -19.74
C TYR A 8 39.22 -43.01 -18.50
N PHE A 9 38.49 -42.68 -17.42
CA PHE A 9 38.32 -43.41 -16.11
C PHE A 9 39.47 -43.83 -15.15
N PHE A 10 39.09 -44.00 -13.87
CA PHE A 10 39.80 -44.54 -12.67
C PHE A 10 40.92 -43.66 -12.02
N SER A 11 41.23 -43.71 -10.71
CA SER A 11 40.45 -43.97 -9.46
C SER A 11 41.33 -43.83 -8.19
N HIS A 12 40.76 -43.34 -7.07
CA HIS A 12 41.26 -43.47 -5.66
C HIS A 12 42.69 -42.93 -5.35
N GLY A 13 43.17 -42.75 -4.12
CA GLY A 13 42.56 -42.83 -2.77
C GLY A 13 43.60 -42.54 -1.65
N CYS A 14 43.15 -42.39 -0.40
CA CYS A 14 43.89 -42.54 0.87
C CYS A 14 45.24 -41.81 1.16
N CYS A 15 45.15 -40.88 2.14
CA CYS A 15 45.90 -40.86 3.42
C CYS A 15 47.46 -40.74 3.54
N SER A 16 47.82 -39.85 4.48
CA SER A 16 48.85 -40.01 5.56
C SER A 16 50.23 -39.31 5.49
N LEU A 17 50.47 -38.50 6.55
CA LEU A 17 51.67 -38.36 7.38
C LEU A 17 53.11 -38.32 6.78
N SER A 18 53.70 -37.13 6.93
CA SER A 18 54.99 -36.88 7.60
C SER A 18 56.35 -36.86 6.84
N ASN A 19 57.15 -35.86 7.21
CA ASN A 19 58.62 -35.83 7.34
C ASN A 19 59.57 -36.24 6.17
N SER A 20 60.07 -35.18 5.51
CA SER A 20 61.49 -34.77 5.54
C SER A 20 62.51 -35.34 4.52
N ASN A 21 63.55 -34.51 4.26
CA ASN A 21 64.88 -34.84 3.68
C ASN A 21 64.89 -35.20 2.16
N TYR A 22 65.91 -34.87 1.33
CA TYR A 22 67.30 -34.45 1.61
C TYR A 22 68.03 -33.79 0.40
N LYS A 23 68.90 -32.81 0.69
CA LYS A 23 70.26 -32.53 0.12
C LYS A 23 70.56 -32.16 -1.37
N ASN A 24 71.35 -31.07 -1.48
CA ASN A 24 72.56 -30.84 -2.31
C ASN A 24 72.40 -30.68 -3.86
N ASN A 25 73.09 -29.76 -4.55
CA ASN A 25 74.50 -29.33 -4.45
C ASN A 25 74.78 -27.88 -4.96
N LYS A 26 75.97 -27.34 -4.61
CA LYS A 26 76.94 -26.44 -5.31
C LYS A 26 76.47 -25.59 -6.53
N VAL A 27 76.99 -24.39 -6.85
CA VAL A 27 78.34 -23.76 -6.77
C VAL A 27 78.10 -22.23 -6.60
N ASP A 28 78.53 -21.52 -5.55
CA ASP A 28 79.88 -21.01 -5.21
C ASP A 28 80.44 -19.88 -6.12
N TYR A 29 80.49 -18.65 -5.60
CA TYR A 29 81.64 -17.73 -5.77
C TYR A 29 81.54 -16.57 -4.76
N SER A 30 82.67 -16.18 -4.16
CA SER A 30 82.72 -15.15 -3.10
C SER A 30 83.74 -14.05 -3.41
N TYR A 31 83.54 -12.85 -2.86
CA TYR A 31 84.65 -11.94 -2.53
C TYR A 31 84.32 -11.04 -1.32
N LYS A 32 85.31 -10.84 -0.45
CA LYS A 32 85.38 -9.79 0.60
C LYS A 32 86.26 -8.63 0.06
N MET A 33 86.49 -7.47 0.68
CA MET A 33 86.26 -6.97 2.05
C MET A 33 86.37 -5.42 2.10
N ASN A 34 85.78 -4.79 3.12
CA ASN A 34 86.15 -3.52 3.78
C ASN A 34 86.55 -2.22 3.02
N LEU A 35 85.78 -1.16 3.34
CA LEU A 35 86.16 0.23 3.65
C LEU A 35 87.21 0.98 2.79
N ASN A 36 86.77 2.10 2.20
CA ASN A 36 87.47 3.38 2.37
C ASN A 36 86.53 4.60 2.22
N MET A 37 86.87 5.74 2.81
CA MET A 37 86.08 6.98 2.72
C MET A 37 86.60 7.91 1.61
N ARG A 38 85.69 8.50 0.78
CA ARG A 38 85.48 9.97 0.69
C ARG A 38 84.53 10.41 -0.46
N LEU A 39 83.48 11.14 -0.05
CA LEU A 39 82.98 12.43 -0.58
C LEU A 39 82.53 12.62 -2.05
N LEU A 40 81.37 13.31 -2.16
CA LEU A 40 80.80 14.08 -3.29
C LEU A 40 80.12 13.28 -4.43
N PHE A 41 79.02 13.74 -5.04
CA PHE A 41 78.41 15.09 -5.05
C PHE A 41 76.89 15.14 -4.71
N LEU A 42 76.50 16.26 -4.08
CA LEU A 42 75.22 17.02 -4.16
C LEU A 42 73.85 16.34 -3.92
N PRO A 43 73.15 16.80 -2.85
CA PRO A 43 71.74 17.17 -2.94
C PRO A 43 71.42 18.53 -2.26
N SER A 44 70.90 19.52 -3.00
CA SER A 44 70.36 20.82 -2.52
C SER A 44 69.91 21.71 -3.71
N PRO A 45 69.14 22.81 -3.50
CA PRO A 45 68.80 23.46 -2.23
C PRO A 45 67.30 23.61 -1.91
N ARG A 46 67.02 23.83 -0.62
CA ARG A 46 65.77 24.42 -0.10
C ARG A 46 65.80 25.94 -0.31
N PHE A 47 64.63 26.59 -0.27
CA PHE A 47 64.51 27.87 0.44
C PHE A 47 63.24 27.90 1.31
N LEU A 48 63.40 28.47 2.50
CA LEU A 48 62.38 28.93 3.44
C LEU A 48 62.77 30.37 3.80
N PRO A 49 61.80 31.23 4.11
CA PRO A 49 61.61 31.52 5.54
C PRO A 49 60.15 31.78 5.95
N ALA A 50 59.90 31.66 7.25
CA ALA A 50 58.76 32.28 7.93
C ALA A 50 59.24 33.54 8.70
N PHE A 51 58.34 34.40 9.17
CA PHE A 51 58.39 34.91 10.56
C PHE A 51 57.09 35.64 10.97
N CYS A 52 56.91 35.79 12.30
CA CYS A 52 55.68 36.20 12.97
C CYS A 52 55.62 37.71 13.29
N LYS A 53 54.42 38.24 13.60
CA LYS A 53 54.10 38.71 14.98
C LYS A 53 52.65 39.17 15.21
N THR A 54 52.22 39.05 16.46
CA THR A 54 50.98 39.57 17.05
C THR A 54 51.05 41.08 17.33
N ARG A 55 49.89 41.75 17.32
CA ARG A 55 49.65 42.90 18.22
C ARG A 55 48.17 43.21 18.45
N GLN A 56 47.80 43.43 19.71
CA GLN A 56 46.62 44.21 20.08
C GLN A 56 46.89 45.71 19.85
N ARG A 57 45.86 46.51 19.58
CA ARG A 57 45.50 47.67 20.44
C ARG A 57 44.19 48.33 20.03
N ASN A 58 43.55 48.92 21.03
CA ASN A 58 42.40 49.81 20.96
C ASN A 58 42.65 50.99 19.99
N LEU A 59 41.58 51.57 19.47
CA LEU A 59 41.38 53.02 19.55
C LEU A 59 39.90 53.40 19.45
N SER A 60 39.55 54.56 20.01
CA SER A 60 38.18 54.98 20.29
C SER A 60 37.84 56.34 19.69
N ALA A 61 36.61 56.43 19.17
CA ALA A 61 35.79 57.65 19.07
C ALA A 61 36.17 58.80 18.09
N ASN A 62 35.10 59.48 17.67
CA ASN A 62 35.02 60.85 17.13
C ASN A 62 35.68 61.18 15.77
N HIS A 63 34.83 61.46 14.78
CA HIS A 63 34.38 62.85 14.60
C HIS A 63 32.96 62.96 14.02
N LYS A 64 32.45 64.19 13.83
CA LYS A 64 31.01 64.55 13.73
C LYS A 64 30.74 65.65 12.68
N ARG A 65 29.57 65.57 12.02
CA ARG A 65 28.75 66.70 11.46
C ARG A 65 29.39 67.49 10.28
N GLN A 66 28.72 68.34 9.47
CA GLN A 66 27.31 68.77 9.20
C GLN A 66 27.25 69.27 7.71
N ARG A 67 26.18 69.68 6.98
CA ARG A 67 24.75 70.14 7.10
C ARG A 67 24.03 69.73 5.78
N GLY A 68 22.74 69.95 5.50
CA GLY A 68 21.58 70.46 6.28
C GLY A 68 20.58 71.29 5.40
N LYS A 69 19.34 71.51 5.91
CA LYS A 69 18.24 72.40 5.38
C LYS A 69 17.42 71.86 4.17
N GLU A 70 16.12 72.16 3.94
CA GLU A 70 15.05 72.91 4.68
C GLU A 70 13.59 72.43 4.31
N PRO A 71 12.43 73.02 4.73
CA PRO A 71 11.17 72.29 5.07
C PRO A 71 9.93 72.78 4.23
N PRO A 72 8.62 72.66 4.63
CA PRO A 72 7.91 72.08 5.81
C PRO A 72 6.75 71.09 5.39
N SER A 73 5.64 70.75 6.09
CA SER A 73 4.94 71.27 7.30
C SER A 73 3.96 70.24 7.94
N GLU A 74 3.75 70.30 9.28
CA GLU A 74 2.46 70.40 10.05
C GLU A 74 1.29 69.36 9.86
N ARG A 75 0.36 69.05 10.80
CA ARG A 75 0.11 69.42 12.24
C ARG A 75 -0.80 68.38 13.00
N ILE A 76 -0.25 67.69 14.01
CA ILE A 76 -0.66 67.44 15.46
C ILE A 76 -2.10 67.61 16.02
N PRO A 77 -2.41 67.28 17.33
CA PRO A 77 -1.61 66.80 18.51
C PRO A 77 -2.09 65.40 19.06
N ILE A 78 -1.97 64.86 20.30
CA ILE A 78 -1.65 65.14 21.76
C ILE A 78 -1.17 63.78 22.37
N ARG A 79 -0.36 63.49 23.43
CA ARG A 79 0.72 63.99 24.37
C ARG A 79 1.62 62.72 24.69
N ALA A 80 2.64 62.55 25.56
CA ALA A 80 3.18 63.13 26.83
C ALA A 80 2.47 62.67 28.16
N GLU A 81 3.06 62.60 29.38
CA GLU A 81 4.34 63.10 29.97
C GLU A 81 4.69 62.41 31.35
N LEU A 82 5.97 62.34 31.76
CA LEU A 82 6.56 62.31 33.16
C LEU A 82 6.61 61.07 34.13
N GLN A 83 7.58 61.18 35.07
CA GLN A 83 7.83 60.55 36.42
C GLN A 83 8.58 61.63 37.29
N PRO A 84 8.97 61.49 38.60
CA PRO A 84 8.85 60.41 39.61
C PRO A 84 8.48 60.84 41.10
N ILE A 85 8.56 59.90 42.07
CA ILE A 85 8.72 60.04 43.57
C ILE A 85 7.53 60.52 44.47
N GLY A 86 7.21 59.75 45.53
CA GLY A 86 7.02 60.29 46.92
C GLY A 86 5.79 59.91 47.79
N GLY A 87 5.96 59.04 48.81
CA GLY A 87 5.18 58.93 50.09
C GLY A 87 3.71 58.44 50.05
N GLU A 88 3.05 58.05 51.16
CA GLU A 88 3.46 57.55 52.51
C GLU A 88 2.22 56.91 53.23
N GLU A 89 2.40 56.30 54.42
CA GLU A 89 1.37 55.69 55.33
C GLU A 89 0.66 54.39 54.87
N THR A 90 0.29 53.41 55.73
CA THR A 90 0.54 53.20 57.19
C THR A 90 0.73 51.71 57.53
N GLU A 91 1.28 51.42 58.72
CA GLU A 91 1.57 50.08 59.28
C GLU A 91 0.36 49.51 60.09
N PRO A 92 0.35 48.24 60.57
CA PRO A 92 1.09 47.92 61.81
C PRO A 92 1.69 46.50 61.97
N GLU A 93 2.80 46.46 62.74
CA GLU A 93 3.14 45.49 63.79
C GLU A 93 3.73 44.08 63.52
N ASN A 94 4.84 43.83 64.24
CA ASN A 94 5.33 42.57 64.84
C ASN A 94 5.79 41.42 63.90
N SER A 95 7.08 41.04 63.86
CA SER A 95 7.94 40.39 64.90
C SER A 95 7.58 38.88 65.11
N VAL A 96 8.49 37.94 65.44
CA VAL A 96 9.81 38.05 66.09
C VAL A 96 10.68 36.75 65.92
N ILE A 97 12.02 36.89 65.79
CA ILE A 97 13.12 36.01 66.28
C ILE A 97 13.27 34.50 65.84
N ASN A 98 14.56 34.10 65.66
CA ASN A 98 15.17 32.75 65.56
C ASN A 98 14.82 31.83 64.36
N GLY A 99 15.70 30.91 63.93
CA GLY A 99 17.10 30.66 64.35
C GLY A 99 17.40 29.17 64.62
N VAL A 100 18.69 28.79 64.62
CA VAL A 100 19.25 27.42 64.85
C VAL A 100 18.94 26.45 63.68
N GLU A 101 19.81 25.61 63.11
CA GLU A 101 21.27 25.32 63.05
C GLU A 101 21.43 23.77 62.96
N MET A 102 22.65 23.31 62.68
CA MET A 102 23.12 21.91 62.58
C MET A 102 22.59 21.10 61.37
N GLU A 103 23.39 20.66 60.40
CA GLU A 103 24.75 20.03 60.34
C GLU A 103 24.72 18.49 60.31
N HIS A 104 25.27 17.92 59.22
CA HIS A 104 26.31 16.87 59.16
C HIS A 104 26.10 15.48 59.84
N PHE A 105 26.72 14.36 59.43
CA PHE A 105 27.52 13.97 58.25
C PHE A 105 27.64 12.41 58.16
N VAL A 106 28.16 11.91 57.03
CA VAL A 106 29.04 10.70 56.87
C VAL A 106 28.42 9.29 56.91
N ASN A 107 29.05 8.42 56.11
CA ASN A 107 28.78 7.00 55.87
C ASN A 107 29.41 6.06 56.92
N HIS A 108 29.02 4.78 56.97
CA HIS A 108 29.86 3.66 56.46
C HIS A 108 29.16 2.29 56.45
N GLU A 109 29.80 1.28 55.84
CA GLU A 109 29.33 -0.11 55.81
C GLU A 109 29.57 -0.86 57.13
N THR A 110 28.90 -2.00 57.33
CA THR A 110 29.54 -3.24 57.83
C THR A 110 28.70 -4.48 57.50
N ASN A 111 29.21 -5.68 57.84
CA ASN A 111 28.79 -6.99 57.33
C ASN A 111 28.86 -8.06 58.46
N CYS A 112 28.47 -9.32 58.20
CA CYS A 112 28.54 -10.51 59.09
C CYS A 112 27.41 -10.63 60.17
N LYS A 113 26.98 -11.81 60.67
CA LYS A 113 27.31 -13.23 60.36
C LYS A 113 26.25 -14.25 60.89
N ASP A 114 26.53 -15.55 60.69
CA ASP A 114 25.70 -16.77 60.83
C ASP A 114 25.62 -17.43 62.24
N GLU A 115 25.22 -18.73 62.27
CA GLU A 115 25.12 -19.75 63.37
C GLU A 115 23.69 -19.97 63.95
N ASP A 116 23.14 -21.16 64.29
CA ASP A 116 23.35 -22.64 64.09
C ASP A 116 22.63 -23.32 65.31
N ASP A 117 22.20 -24.60 65.42
CA ASP A 117 22.04 -25.79 64.56
C ASP A 117 21.15 -26.86 65.32
N ILE A 118 20.91 -28.05 64.72
CA ILE A 118 20.71 -29.42 65.29
C ILE A 118 19.37 -30.14 64.95
N MET A 119 19.47 -31.00 63.92
CA MET A 119 18.86 -32.34 63.65
C MET A 119 17.40 -32.66 64.06
N THR A 120 16.53 -33.18 63.17
CA THR A 120 16.53 -34.57 62.64
C THR A 120 15.38 -34.76 61.60
N ASP A 121 15.28 -35.75 60.69
CA ASP A 121 16.23 -36.68 60.03
C ASP A 121 15.56 -37.46 58.85
N VAL A 122 16.38 -37.94 57.88
CA VAL A 122 16.19 -39.12 56.98
C VAL A 122 15.15 -39.13 55.80
N GLU A 123 15.63 -39.65 54.65
CA GLU A 123 14.96 -40.15 53.40
C GLU A 123 14.14 -39.20 52.47
N HIS A 124 14.09 -39.37 51.13
CA HIS A 124 15.14 -39.67 50.12
C HIS A 124 14.60 -39.41 48.68
N ILE A 125 15.50 -39.17 47.71
CA ILE A 125 15.33 -39.29 46.23
C ILE A 125 14.57 -38.14 45.53
N ASP A 126 15.36 -37.21 44.98
CA ASP A 126 15.44 -36.76 43.57
C ASP A 126 14.21 -36.87 42.63
N GLY A 127 13.96 -35.93 41.71
CA GLY A 127 14.75 -34.73 41.39
C GLY A 127 14.70 -34.35 39.90
N TYR A 128 13.60 -33.75 39.45
CA TYR A 128 13.49 -33.24 38.07
C TYR A 128 14.04 -31.82 37.97
N ASN A 129 15.23 -31.67 37.37
CA ASN A 129 15.84 -30.38 37.07
C ASN A 129 15.98 -30.18 35.55
N LEU A 130 15.65 -28.98 35.05
CA LEU A 130 15.95 -28.57 33.66
C LEU A 130 17.44 -28.21 33.55
N GLY A 131 18.13 -28.57 32.46
CA GLY A 131 19.54 -28.21 32.41
C GLY A 131 20.41 -28.52 31.18
N ILE A 132 20.00 -28.11 29.97
CA ILE A 132 20.90 -27.45 28.98
C ILE A 132 21.98 -28.34 28.28
N LEU A 133 22.41 -27.90 27.07
CA LEU A 133 23.49 -28.44 26.21
C LEU A 133 23.22 -29.81 25.53
N SER A 134 23.72 -30.09 24.30
CA SER A 134 24.54 -29.27 23.38
C SER A 134 24.17 -29.49 21.91
N VAL A 135 24.34 -28.44 21.09
CA VAL A 135 24.43 -28.53 19.62
C VAL A 135 25.74 -27.88 19.18
N SER A 136 26.41 -28.49 18.18
CA SER A 136 27.72 -28.18 17.54
C SER A 136 28.89 -29.05 18.08
N ALA A 137 29.83 -29.58 17.27
CA ALA A 137 30.42 -29.08 16.03
C ALA A 137 31.26 -30.17 15.26
N VAL A 138 31.94 -29.75 14.18
CA VAL A 138 33.10 -30.38 13.49
C VAL A 138 32.88 -31.59 12.55
N GLU A 139 32.54 -31.28 11.30
CA GLU A 139 33.35 -31.50 10.07
C GLU A 139 34.31 -32.72 9.90
N THR A 140 34.10 -33.46 8.79
CA THR A 140 35.12 -34.18 7.95
C THR A 140 35.88 -35.38 8.57
N ASN A 141 36.39 -36.38 7.84
CA ASN A 141 36.62 -36.63 6.41
C ASN A 141 36.30 -38.11 6.05
N GLY A 142 36.29 -38.50 4.78
CA GLY A 142 36.02 -39.88 4.34
C GLY A 142 37.13 -40.56 3.50
N ASN A 143 37.02 -41.89 3.38
CA ASN A 143 37.47 -42.76 2.29
C ASN A 143 36.49 -43.97 2.31
N VAL A 144 35.83 -44.42 1.23
CA VAL A 144 36.35 -44.97 -0.05
C VAL A 144 36.90 -46.39 0.13
N GLU A 145 36.16 -47.41 -0.32
CA GLU A 145 36.43 -48.22 -1.53
C GLU A 145 35.22 -49.10 -1.94
N HIS A 146 35.29 -49.64 -3.17
CA HIS A 146 34.57 -50.75 -3.83
C HIS A 146 33.45 -51.52 -3.07
N THR A 147 32.22 -51.71 -3.59
CA THR A 147 31.73 -52.35 -4.85
C THR A 147 31.93 -53.86 -4.96
N ASP A 148 30.84 -54.61 -4.80
CA ASP A 148 30.50 -55.93 -5.38
C ASP A 148 28.97 -56.09 -5.22
N GLU A 149 28.21 -56.77 -6.08
CA GLU A 149 28.40 -57.08 -7.51
C GLU A 149 26.99 -57.14 -8.16
N GLN A 150 26.88 -57.14 -9.49
CA GLN A 150 25.60 -57.33 -10.21
C GLN A 150 25.49 -58.74 -10.82
N ILE A 151 24.31 -58.97 -11.43
CA ILE A 151 24.01 -59.91 -12.53
C ILE A 151 23.74 -61.39 -12.16
N VAL A 152 22.75 -61.93 -12.91
CA VAL A 152 22.38 -63.34 -13.10
C VAL A 152 21.84 -64.10 -11.88
N ASN A 153 20.50 -64.19 -11.81
CA ASN A 153 19.88 -65.44 -11.38
C ASN A 153 19.42 -66.19 -12.65
N GLY A 154 19.95 -67.39 -12.87
CA GLY A 154 19.77 -68.10 -14.13
C GLY A 154 20.24 -69.55 -14.09
N LEU A 155 19.27 -70.46 -14.25
CA LEU A 155 19.39 -71.91 -14.50
C LEU A 155 19.83 -72.85 -13.35
N LEU A 156 19.13 -74.00 -13.36
CA LEU A 156 19.52 -75.34 -12.89
C LEU A 156 19.56 -75.66 -11.39
N LEU A 157 18.61 -76.53 -11.00
CA LEU A 157 18.77 -77.53 -9.94
C LEU A 157 19.96 -78.47 -10.27
N PRO A 158 20.65 -79.03 -9.26
CA PRO A 158 20.22 -80.37 -8.81
C PRO A 158 20.32 -80.59 -7.29
N ALA A 159 19.60 -81.60 -6.80
CA ALA A 159 19.66 -82.05 -5.41
C ALA A 159 20.74 -83.11 -5.17
N MET A 160 21.38 -83.11 -3.99
CA MET A 160 21.85 -84.37 -3.37
C MET A 160 22.14 -84.28 -1.86
N THR A 161 21.27 -84.89 -1.05
CA THR A 161 21.56 -85.34 0.33
C THR A 161 20.86 -86.69 0.59
N LYS A 162 21.46 -87.76 0.06
CA LYS A 162 21.24 -89.15 0.53
C LYS A 162 22.23 -89.45 1.65
N ALA A 163 22.00 -90.35 2.62
CA ALA A 163 20.78 -91.06 3.10
C ALA A 163 21.18 -91.79 4.43
N LEU A 164 20.32 -92.68 4.96
CA LEU A 164 20.43 -93.44 6.24
C LEU A 164 19.90 -92.63 7.44
N ALA A 165 18.69 -92.82 7.99
CA ALA A 165 17.65 -93.86 7.88
C ALA A 165 17.91 -95.21 8.60
N ILE A 166 17.43 -95.30 9.84
CA ILE A 166 16.95 -96.53 10.53
C ILE A 166 15.74 -96.14 11.41
N ASN A 167 14.61 -96.85 11.27
CA ASN A 167 13.47 -96.84 12.21
C ASN A 167 13.72 -97.93 13.30
N ILE A 168 13.22 -97.87 14.53
CA ILE A 168 11.85 -98.12 15.06
C ILE A 168 12.00 -97.82 16.59
N ASP A 169 11.08 -97.22 17.36
CA ASP A 169 9.72 -97.71 17.69
C ASP A 169 8.76 -96.63 18.28
N GLY A 170 7.46 -96.90 18.17
CA GLY A 170 6.35 -96.48 19.05
C GLY A 170 6.11 -95.00 19.42
N GLY A 171 5.00 -94.39 18.95
CA GLY A 171 4.43 -93.24 19.68
C GLY A 171 3.49 -92.24 18.98
N GLN A 172 2.45 -92.67 18.27
CA GLN A 172 1.27 -91.87 17.83
C GLN A 172 1.48 -90.62 16.94
N GLU A 173 0.79 -90.60 15.79
CA GLU A 173 0.67 -89.43 14.90
C GLU A 173 -0.29 -88.38 15.48
N LEU A 174 0.09 -87.08 15.43
CA LEU A 174 -0.85 -85.96 15.56
C LEU A 174 -0.38 -84.74 14.73
N SER A 175 -1.24 -84.33 13.79
CA SER A 175 -1.30 -82.99 13.17
C SER A 175 0.00 -82.30 12.72
N ASN A 176 0.74 -82.88 11.76
CA ASN A 176 1.76 -82.11 11.01
C ASN A 176 1.12 -81.09 10.02
N VAL A 177 -0.10 -81.37 9.54
CA VAL A 177 -0.81 -80.63 8.49
C VAL A 177 -1.08 -79.16 8.85
N GLN A 178 -1.52 -78.89 10.08
CA GLN A 178 -1.94 -77.53 10.49
C GLN A 178 -0.80 -76.50 10.45
N LEU A 179 0.45 -76.91 10.67
CA LEU A 179 1.58 -75.99 10.67
C LEU A 179 2.00 -75.60 9.24
N GLU A 180 1.94 -76.54 8.30
CA GLU A 180 2.22 -76.28 6.89
C GLU A 180 1.13 -75.40 6.25
N ASP A 181 -0.15 -75.63 6.60
CA ASP A 181 -1.28 -74.77 6.22
C ASP A 181 -1.12 -73.34 6.77
N MET A 182 -0.77 -73.18 8.07
CA MET A 182 -0.51 -71.86 8.66
C MET A 182 0.65 -71.13 7.98
N ILE A 183 1.75 -71.80 7.67
CA ILE A 183 2.89 -71.20 6.96
C ILE A 183 2.50 -70.83 5.51
N GLY A 184 1.62 -71.59 4.88
CA GLY A 184 1.02 -71.25 3.59
C GLY A 184 0.13 -70.00 3.67
N MET A 185 -0.72 -69.90 4.68
CA MET A 185 -1.58 -68.73 4.93
C MET A 185 -0.77 -67.47 5.21
N ILE A 186 0.27 -67.54 6.06
CA ILE A 186 1.15 -66.39 6.37
C ILE A 186 1.84 -65.90 5.10
N LYS A 187 2.39 -66.78 4.26
CA LYS A 187 3.04 -66.38 3.00
C LYS A 187 2.07 -65.79 1.98
N ASN A 188 0.80 -66.22 1.98
CA ASN A 188 -0.25 -65.56 1.18
C ASN A 188 -0.63 -64.20 1.77
N ALA A 189 -0.68 -64.04 3.10
CA ALA A 189 -0.93 -62.76 3.75
C ALA A 189 0.19 -61.75 3.45
N GLU A 190 1.46 -62.13 3.60
CA GLU A 190 2.62 -61.31 3.22
C GLU A 190 2.56 -60.87 1.75
N ARG A 191 2.23 -61.81 0.85
CA ARG A 191 2.10 -61.54 -0.59
C ARG A 191 0.94 -60.60 -0.91
N ASN A 192 -0.20 -60.75 -0.23
CA ASN A 192 -1.34 -59.86 -0.35
C ASN A 192 -1.01 -58.47 0.20
N ILE A 193 -0.32 -58.36 1.35
CA ILE A 193 0.15 -57.09 1.92
C ILE A 193 1.12 -56.38 0.96
N LEU A 194 1.99 -57.12 0.26
CA LEU A 194 2.89 -56.54 -0.73
C LEU A 194 2.12 -55.96 -1.94
N LEU A 195 1.16 -56.73 -2.49
CA LEU A 195 0.29 -56.29 -3.58
C LEU A 195 -0.59 -55.10 -3.18
N LEU A 196 -1.13 -55.10 -1.95
CA LEU A 196 -1.99 -54.04 -1.42
C LEU A 196 -1.18 -52.74 -1.17
N ASN A 197 0.10 -52.86 -0.78
CA ASN A 197 1.00 -51.70 -0.75
C ASN A 197 1.33 -51.18 -2.16
N GLN A 198 1.53 -52.05 -3.16
CA GLN A 198 1.75 -51.62 -4.55
C GLN A 198 0.52 -50.91 -5.13
N ALA A 199 -0.68 -51.46 -4.92
CA ALA A 199 -1.94 -50.81 -5.29
C ALA A 199 -2.14 -49.47 -4.57
N ARG A 200 -1.75 -49.37 -3.29
CA ARG A 200 -1.80 -48.11 -2.53
C ARG A 200 -0.79 -47.06 -3.02
N VAL A 201 0.38 -47.45 -3.52
CA VAL A 201 1.32 -46.50 -4.15
C VAL A 201 0.71 -45.95 -5.45
N HIS A 202 0.22 -46.81 -6.33
CA HIS A 202 -0.48 -46.36 -7.55
C HIS A 202 -1.66 -45.43 -7.23
N ALA A 203 -2.55 -45.81 -6.31
CA ALA A 203 -3.68 -44.97 -5.93
C ALA A 203 -3.28 -43.63 -5.29
N LEU A 204 -2.07 -43.49 -4.72
CA LEU A 204 -1.54 -42.22 -4.22
C LEU A 204 -0.86 -41.37 -5.31
N GLU A 205 -0.38 -42.00 -6.39
CA GLU A 205 0.11 -41.33 -7.59
C GLU A 205 -1.07 -40.84 -8.43
N ASP A 206 -2.04 -41.71 -8.72
CA ASP A 206 -3.31 -41.37 -9.42
C ASP A 206 -4.04 -40.20 -8.72
N LEU A 207 -4.14 -40.24 -7.38
CA LEU A 207 -4.80 -39.18 -6.60
C LEU A 207 -3.99 -37.87 -6.60
N ARG A 208 -2.66 -37.92 -6.68
CA ARG A 208 -1.82 -36.73 -6.88
C ARG A 208 -2.06 -36.10 -8.26
N ASP A 209 -2.15 -36.92 -9.30
CA ASP A 209 -2.38 -36.43 -10.66
C ASP A 209 -3.80 -35.85 -10.80
N ILE A 210 -4.82 -36.50 -10.21
CA ILE A 210 -6.19 -35.95 -10.09
C ILE A 210 -6.22 -34.62 -9.30
N LEU A 211 -5.38 -34.45 -8.28
CA LEU A 211 -5.27 -33.16 -7.58
C LEU A 211 -4.61 -32.08 -8.46
N GLY A 212 -3.61 -32.43 -9.28
CA GLY A 212 -3.01 -31.51 -10.26
C GLY A 212 -3.96 -31.12 -11.39
N GLU A 213 -4.77 -32.05 -11.88
CA GLU A 213 -5.86 -31.76 -12.81
C GLU A 213 -6.95 -30.91 -12.16
N LYS A 214 -7.30 -31.16 -10.88
CA LYS A 214 -8.24 -30.31 -10.13
C LYS A 214 -7.72 -28.89 -9.94
N GLU A 215 -6.44 -28.70 -9.62
CA GLU A 215 -5.84 -27.37 -9.48
C GLU A 215 -5.80 -26.61 -10.81
N THR A 216 -5.50 -27.29 -11.93
CA THR A 216 -5.53 -26.65 -13.27
C THR A 216 -6.95 -26.38 -13.75
N LEU A 217 -7.93 -27.25 -13.49
CA LEU A 217 -9.35 -27.01 -13.76
C LEU A 217 -9.92 -25.87 -12.90
N GLN A 218 -9.54 -25.76 -11.63
CA GLN A 218 -9.90 -24.60 -10.80
C GLN A 218 -9.27 -23.31 -11.37
N GLY A 219 -8.06 -23.39 -11.94
CA GLY A 219 -7.45 -22.29 -12.68
C GLY A 219 -8.24 -21.87 -13.93
N GLU A 220 -8.72 -22.84 -14.74
CA GLU A 220 -9.60 -22.55 -15.88
C GLU A 220 -10.96 -21.96 -15.41
N ILE A 221 -11.56 -22.50 -14.34
CA ILE A 221 -12.82 -22.00 -13.75
C ILE A 221 -12.66 -20.56 -13.27
N ASN A 222 -11.66 -20.26 -12.43
CA ASN A 222 -11.40 -18.90 -11.92
C ASN A 222 -11.17 -17.91 -13.09
N THR A 223 -10.57 -18.37 -14.19
CA THR A 223 -10.38 -17.56 -15.41
C THR A 223 -11.69 -17.32 -16.17
N LEU A 224 -12.63 -18.28 -16.15
CA LEU A 224 -13.96 -18.14 -16.75
C LEU A 224 -14.87 -17.27 -15.88
N GLU A 225 -14.85 -17.41 -14.55
CA GLU A 225 -15.57 -16.54 -13.61
C GLU A 225 -15.12 -15.08 -13.73
N MET A 226 -13.81 -14.84 -13.85
CA MET A 226 -13.26 -13.50 -14.10
C MET A 226 -13.77 -12.90 -15.40
N ARG A 227 -13.89 -13.71 -16.48
CA ARG A 227 -14.44 -13.28 -17.78
C ARG A 227 -15.95 -13.08 -17.73
N LEU A 228 -16.68 -13.88 -16.96
CA LEU A 228 -18.11 -13.72 -16.73
C LEU A 228 -18.37 -12.40 -15.99
N ALA A 229 -17.63 -12.13 -14.92
CA ALA A 229 -17.68 -10.86 -14.20
C ALA A 229 -17.29 -9.66 -15.07
N GLU A 230 -16.31 -9.80 -15.98
CA GLU A 230 -15.98 -8.76 -16.96
C GLU A 230 -17.12 -8.53 -17.97
N ALA A 231 -17.79 -9.59 -18.44
CA ALA A 231 -18.95 -9.50 -19.31
C ALA A 231 -20.15 -8.82 -18.61
N ASP A 232 -20.44 -9.21 -17.36
CA ASP A 232 -21.49 -8.62 -16.54
C ASP A 232 -21.21 -7.13 -16.25
N ALA A 233 -19.95 -6.78 -15.95
CA ALA A 233 -19.53 -5.38 -15.79
C ALA A 233 -19.71 -4.58 -17.09
N ARG A 234 -19.37 -5.15 -18.25
CA ARG A 234 -19.59 -4.53 -19.57
C ARG A 234 -21.09 -4.35 -19.87
N ILE A 235 -21.93 -5.33 -19.54
CA ILE A 235 -23.40 -5.25 -19.65
C ILE A 235 -23.97 -4.17 -18.72
N LYS A 236 -23.49 -4.11 -17.47
CA LYS A 236 -23.91 -3.10 -16.50
C LYS A 236 -23.56 -1.69 -16.97
N VAL A 237 -22.32 -1.46 -17.42
CA VAL A 237 -21.89 -0.17 -18.03
C VAL A 237 -22.70 0.16 -19.30
N ALA A 238 -23.10 -0.83 -20.09
CA ALA A 238 -24.00 -0.61 -21.23
C ALA A 238 -25.43 -0.22 -20.79
N SER A 239 -25.94 -0.80 -19.69
CA SER A 239 -27.24 -0.43 -19.11
C SER A 239 -27.22 0.97 -18.49
N GLU A 240 -26.12 1.36 -17.84
CA GLU A 240 -25.91 2.71 -17.30
C GLU A 240 -25.81 3.74 -18.44
N LYS A 241 -25.14 3.40 -19.56
CA LYS A 241 -25.16 4.22 -20.79
C LYS A 241 -26.56 4.35 -21.38
N LYS A 242 -27.39 3.29 -21.37
CA LYS A 242 -28.79 3.36 -21.82
C LYS A 242 -29.63 4.31 -20.95
N ILE A 243 -29.52 4.22 -19.62
CA ILE A 243 -30.15 5.14 -18.67
C ILE A 243 -29.65 6.58 -18.90
N HIS A 244 -28.37 6.76 -19.19
CA HIS A 244 -27.81 8.08 -19.49
C HIS A 244 -28.33 8.66 -20.83
N VAL A 245 -28.55 7.83 -21.85
CA VAL A 245 -29.19 8.25 -23.11
C VAL A 245 -30.65 8.64 -22.86
N GLU A 246 -31.42 7.86 -22.10
CA GLU A 246 -32.81 8.19 -21.73
C GLU A 246 -32.89 9.50 -20.91
N LEU A 247 -31.93 9.74 -20.01
CA LEU A 247 -31.80 11.00 -19.28
C LEU A 247 -31.46 12.17 -20.21
N LEU A 248 -30.55 11.98 -21.17
CA LEU A 248 -30.18 12.98 -22.16
C LEU A 248 -31.34 13.32 -23.10
N GLU A 249 -32.13 12.32 -23.55
CA GLU A 249 -33.37 12.56 -24.30
C GLU A 249 -34.38 13.38 -23.49
N GLY A 250 -34.52 13.10 -22.18
CA GLY A 250 -35.31 13.90 -21.26
C GLY A 250 -34.83 15.35 -21.16
N GLN A 251 -33.52 15.58 -21.09
CA GLN A 251 -32.93 16.92 -21.07
C GLN A 251 -33.09 17.65 -22.42
N LEU A 252 -32.88 16.97 -23.55
CA LEU A 252 -33.06 17.52 -24.89
C LEU A 252 -34.52 17.93 -25.15
N LYS A 253 -35.48 17.12 -24.67
CA LYS A 253 -36.91 17.42 -24.69
C LYS A 253 -37.26 18.62 -23.81
N LYS A 254 -36.65 18.73 -22.61
CA LYS A 254 -36.80 19.90 -21.73
C LYS A 254 -36.26 21.17 -22.37
N LEU A 255 -35.06 21.12 -22.96
CA LEU A 255 -34.44 22.24 -23.67
C LEU A 255 -35.25 22.68 -24.89
N ARG A 256 -35.78 21.75 -25.69
CA ARG A 256 -36.70 22.10 -26.80
C ARG A 256 -37.96 22.81 -26.30
N ASN A 257 -38.55 22.35 -25.20
CA ASN A 257 -39.72 23.01 -24.61
C ASN A 257 -39.39 24.41 -24.06
N GLU A 258 -38.22 24.59 -23.43
CA GLU A 258 -37.74 25.89 -22.95
C GLU A 258 -37.39 26.85 -24.10
N LEU A 259 -36.93 26.33 -25.24
CA LEU A 259 -36.68 27.13 -26.45
C LEU A 259 -37.99 27.61 -27.08
N ILE A 260 -39.00 26.73 -27.19
CA ILE A 260 -40.35 27.08 -27.68
C ILE A 260 -41.00 28.11 -26.75
N ALA A 261 -40.91 27.92 -25.43
CA ALA A 261 -41.45 28.86 -24.44
C ALA A 261 -40.78 30.25 -24.45
N ARG A 262 -39.60 30.40 -25.08
CA ARG A 262 -38.95 31.69 -25.34
C ARG A 262 -39.29 32.30 -26.71
N GLY A 263 -39.90 31.53 -27.62
CA GLY A 263 -40.31 32.01 -28.95
C GLY A 263 -41.69 32.67 -29.00
N GLU A 264 -42.53 32.49 -27.97
CA GLU A 264 -43.92 32.96 -27.95
C GLU A 264 -44.16 34.12 -26.93
N LEU A 265 -43.13 34.94 -26.66
CA LEU A 265 -43.21 36.02 -25.67
C LEU A 265 -42.65 37.39 -26.12
N GLU A 266 -42.66 37.65 -27.43
CA GLU A 266 -42.43 38.98 -28.04
C GLU A 266 -43.61 39.43 -28.91
N LEU A 267 -44.80 39.58 -28.32
CA LEU A 267 -45.95 40.29 -28.88
C LEU A 267 -46.91 40.66 -27.72
N TYR A 268 -47.62 41.79 -27.85
CA TYR A 268 -48.34 42.50 -26.77
C TYR A 268 -47.39 43.09 -25.69
N GLU A 269 -47.56 44.33 -25.21
CA GLU A 269 -48.52 45.38 -25.54
C GLU A 269 -47.91 46.76 -25.16
N ASN A 270 -48.21 47.84 -25.90
CA ASN A 270 -47.93 49.20 -25.39
C ASN A 270 -48.78 50.29 -26.07
N GLN A 271 -49.68 50.89 -25.30
CA GLN A 271 -50.65 51.94 -25.64
C GLN A 271 -51.14 52.56 -24.31
N ASN A 272 -51.49 53.85 -24.14
CA ASN A 272 -51.62 54.96 -25.09
C ASN A 272 -51.73 56.34 -24.34
N LYS A 273 -51.94 57.43 -25.09
CA LYS A 273 -52.52 58.77 -24.73
C LYS A 273 -51.67 59.86 -24.04
N LEU A 274 -51.75 61.04 -24.67
CA LEU A 274 -52.05 62.37 -24.06
C LEU A 274 -52.96 63.16 -25.05
N LEU A 275 -53.50 64.34 -24.67
CA LEU A 275 -54.67 64.97 -25.34
C LEU A 275 -54.42 66.33 -26.05
N ASN A 276 -55.16 66.53 -27.16
CA ASN A 276 -55.93 67.69 -27.68
C ASN A 276 -55.47 69.14 -27.31
N GLU A 277 -55.13 70.03 -28.27
CA GLU A 277 -55.98 71.04 -29.00
C GLU A 277 -56.17 72.38 -28.21
N GLU A 278 -56.32 73.61 -28.76
CA GLU A 278 -56.44 74.16 -30.14
C GLU A 278 -56.15 75.71 -30.16
N GLU A 279 -55.80 76.31 -31.33
CA GLU A 279 -56.10 77.69 -31.83
C GLU A 279 -55.81 79.01 -30.99
N LEU A 280 -55.68 80.27 -31.48
CA LEU A 280 -55.58 80.95 -32.81
C LEU A 280 -54.96 82.41 -32.70
N LEU A 281 -54.30 82.87 -33.78
CA LEU A 281 -54.11 84.26 -34.33
C LEU A 281 -53.63 85.54 -33.54
N ALA A 282 -52.54 86.14 -34.09
CA ALA A 282 -52.37 87.54 -34.59
C ALA A 282 -51.95 88.77 -33.72
N ARG A 283 -50.88 89.46 -34.22
CA ARG A 283 -50.59 90.93 -34.38
C ARG A 283 -50.96 91.94 -33.27
N ASP A 284 -50.19 92.99 -32.95
CA ASP A 284 -48.90 93.57 -33.39
C ASP A 284 -48.23 94.20 -32.11
N SER A 285 -46.94 94.52 -31.99
CA SER A 285 -46.13 95.38 -32.88
C SER A 285 -44.60 95.20 -32.67
N TYR A 286 -44.01 94.40 -33.57
CA TYR A 286 -42.62 94.42 -34.08
C TYR A 286 -41.39 94.48 -33.14
N VAL A 287 -41.30 95.40 -32.18
CA VAL A 287 -40.06 95.64 -31.41
C VAL A 287 -39.87 94.63 -30.27
N HIS A 288 -40.96 94.20 -29.64
CA HIS A 288 -40.91 93.12 -28.63
C HIS A 288 -40.80 91.72 -29.27
N SER A 289 -41.01 91.61 -30.59
CA SER A 289 -40.86 90.36 -31.34
C SER A 289 -39.40 89.90 -31.33
N LEU A 290 -38.49 90.70 -31.91
CA LEU A 290 -37.08 90.32 -32.13
C LEU A 290 -36.33 89.94 -30.84
N ILE A 291 -36.60 90.60 -29.71
CA ILE A 291 -35.95 90.24 -28.43
C ILE A 291 -36.48 88.89 -27.94
N LYS A 292 -37.81 88.70 -27.97
CA LYS A 292 -38.44 87.46 -27.53
C LYS A 292 -38.11 86.29 -28.45
N GLU A 293 -37.94 86.56 -29.75
CA GLU A 293 -37.52 85.64 -30.81
C GLU A 293 -36.06 85.20 -30.62
N VAL A 294 -35.16 86.11 -30.22
CA VAL A 294 -33.78 85.76 -29.85
C VAL A 294 -33.74 84.93 -28.55
N ASP A 295 -34.55 85.25 -27.54
CA ASP A 295 -34.60 84.46 -26.30
C ASP A 295 -35.32 83.11 -26.48
N THR A 296 -36.31 82.99 -27.37
CA THR A 296 -36.85 81.68 -27.77
C THR A 296 -35.82 80.88 -28.56
N LEU A 297 -35.16 81.45 -29.57
CA LEU A 297 -34.08 80.77 -30.28
C LEU A 297 -32.93 80.35 -29.35
N ARG A 298 -32.67 81.10 -28.27
CA ARG A 298 -31.66 80.76 -27.26
C ARG A 298 -32.10 79.64 -26.32
N THR A 299 -33.37 79.59 -25.94
CA THR A 299 -33.93 78.51 -25.13
C THR A 299 -34.15 77.24 -25.95
N GLU A 300 -34.52 77.35 -27.23
CA GLU A 300 -34.49 76.27 -28.22
C GLU A 300 -33.07 75.73 -28.45
N ASN A 301 -32.04 76.59 -28.56
CA ASN A 301 -30.66 76.11 -28.66
C ASN A 301 -30.17 75.41 -27.38
N LEU A 302 -30.66 75.79 -26.20
CA LEU A 302 -30.39 75.07 -24.95
C LEU A 302 -31.11 73.71 -24.94
N ALA A 303 -32.41 73.68 -25.24
CA ALA A 303 -33.19 72.44 -25.35
C ALA A 303 -32.60 71.47 -26.38
N LEU A 304 -32.26 71.94 -27.59
CA LEU A 304 -31.60 71.15 -28.63
C LEU A 304 -30.22 70.64 -28.19
N ASN A 305 -29.47 71.41 -27.39
CA ASN A 305 -28.19 70.94 -26.86
C ASN A 305 -28.41 69.85 -25.79
N ASP A 306 -29.41 69.99 -24.93
CA ASP A 306 -29.77 68.97 -23.94
C ASP A 306 -30.32 67.69 -24.61
N ASP A 307 -31.17 67.83 -25.65
CA ASP A 307 -31.61 66.74 -26.53
C ASP A 307 -30.43 66.05 -27.22
N ILE A 308 -29.42 66.81 -27.68
CA ILE A 308 -28.18 66.26 -28.25
C ILE A 308 -27.36 65.49 -27.20
N GLN A 309 -27.38 65.87 -25.92
CA GLN A 309 -26.75 65.08 -24.85
C GLN A 309 -27.58 63.82 -24.51
N ALA A 310 -28.91 63.93 -24.49
CA ALA A 310 -29.81 62.79 -24.30
C ALA A 310 -29.63 61.76 -25.44
N LEU A 311 -29.58 62.20 -26.69
CA LEU A 311 -29.31 61.35 -27.85
C LEU A 311 -27.92 60.72 -27.80
N LYS A 312 -26.87 61.42 -27.35
CA LYS A 312 -25.54 60.81 -27.12
C LYS A 312 -25.58 59.72 -26.05
N SER A 313 -26.31 59.94 -24.95
CA SER A 313 -26.52 58.92 -23.90
C SER A 313 -27.26 57.70 -24.45
N MET A 314 -28.34 57.91 -25.22
CA MET A 314 -29.05 56.83 -25.91
C MET A 314 -28.16 56.06 -26.90
N ILE A 315 -27.35 56.75 -27.70
CA ILE A 315 -26.40 56.12 -28.62
C ILE A 315 -25.37 55.29 -27.86
N SER A 316 -24.86 55.76 -26.72
CA SER A 316 -23.95 54.99 -25.85
C SER A 316 -24.61 53.69 -25.37
N ASN A 317 -25.86 53.75 -24.92
CA ASN A 317 -26.63 52.58 -24.49
C ASN A 317 -26.92 51.61 -25.66
N VAL A 318 -27.02 52.12 -26.90
CA VAL A 318 -27.16 51.30 -28.12
C VAL A 318 -25.85 50.57 -28.43
N THR A 319 -24.69 51.20 -28.32
CA THR A 319 -23.40 50.48 -28.44
C THR A 319 -23.21 49.44 -27.32
N ASP A 320 -23.55 49.76 -26.07
CA ASP A 320 -23.48 48.81 -24.96
C ASP A 320 -24.43 47.61 -25.12
N THR A 321 -25.52 47.76 -25.89
CA THR A 321 -26.42 46.64 -26.22
C THR A 321 -25.97 45.86 -27.45
N ASP A 322 -25.34 46.50 -28.44
CA ASP A 322 -24.73 45.83 -29.60
C ASP A 322 -23.53 44.95 -29.19
N GLU A 323 -22.68 45.40 -28.26
CA GLU A 323 -21.62 44.56 -27.66
C GLU A 323 -22.21 43.35 -26.90
N ARG A 324 -23.39 43.49 -26.30
CA ARG A 324 -24.08 42.38 -25.62
C ARG A 324 -24.72 41.40 -26.61
N VAL A 325 -25.30 41.89 -27.71
CA VAL A 325 -25.85 41.04 -28.79
C VAL A 325 -24.73 40.22 -29.42
N THR A 326 -23.63 40.87 -29.85
CA THR A 326 -22.50 40.17 -30.48
C THR A 326 -21.74 39.22 -29.54
N LYS A 327 -21.93 39.31 -28.22
CA LYS A 327 -21.51 38.29 -27.25
C LYS A 327 -22.48 37.10 -27.21
N LEU A 328 -23.79 37.36 -27.16
CA LEU A 328 -24.83 36.32 -27.17
C LEU A 328 -24.83 35.50 -28.48
N GLU A 329 -24.56 36.13 -29.62
CA GLU A 329 -24.41 35.43 -30.91
C GLU A 329 -23.25 34.42 -30.89
N LYS A 330 -22.12 34.78 -30.27
CA LYS A 330 -20.97 33.87 -30.10
C LYS A 330 -21.29 32.71 -29.18
N GLU A 331 -21.99 32.97 -28.07
CA GLU A 331 -22.45 31.92 -27.14
C GLU A 331 -23.48 30.99 -27.83
N SER A 332 -24.38 31.52 -28.64
CA SER A 332 -25.36 30.76 -29.45
C SER A 332 -24.68 29.85 -30.48
N SER A 333 -23.71 30.37 -31.25
CA SER A 333 -22.94 29.60 -32.24
C SER A 333 -22.14 28.44 -31.60
N LEU A 334 -21.62 28.66 -30.38
CA LEU A 334 -20.90 27.64 -29.61
C LEU A 334 -21.84 26.56 -29.03
N LEU A 335 -23.06 26.94 -28.66
CA LEU A 335 -24.13 25.99 -28.32
C LEU A 335 -24.57 25.17 -29.53
N GLU A 336 -24.78 25.77 -30.71
CA GLU A 336 -25.13 25.03 -31.93
C GLU A 336 -24.10 23.97 -32.32
N SER A 337 -22.80 24.28 -32.21
CA SER A 337 -21.75 23.30 -32.53
C SER A 337 -21.76 22.13 -31.54
N SER A 338 -22.00 22.42 -30.25
CA SER A 338 -22.14 21.42 -29.19
C SER A 338 -23.36 20.51 -29.41
N VAL A 339 -24.50 21.04 -29.85
CA VAL A 339 -25.70 20.26 -30.19
C VAL A 339 -25.43 19.32 -31.36
N LYS A 340 -24.80 19.80 -32.44
CA LYS A 340 -24.44 18.97 -33.60
C LYS A 340 -23.47 17.84 -33.23
N GLU A 341 -22.55 18.08 -32.29
CA GLU A 341 -21.67 17.02 -31.77
C GLU A 341 -22.46 15.95 -30.99
N LEU A 342 -23.41 16.35 -30.15
CA LEU A 342 -24.28 15.43 -29.40
C LEU A 342 -25.21 14.61 -30.31
N GLU A 343 -25.79 15.23 -31.34
CA GLU A 343 -26.60 14.53 -32.35
C GLU A 343 -25.78 13.46 -33.09
N SER A 344 -24.50 13.74 -33.41
CA SER A 344 -23.61 12.76 -34.03
C SER A 344 -23.29 11.56 -33.12
N LYS A 345 -23.13 11.81 -31.81
CA LYS A 345 -22.89 10.75 -30.80
C LYS A 345 -24.12 9.87 -30.58
N LEU A 346 -25.32 10.47 -30.60
CA LEU A 346 -26.59 9.73 -30.47
C LEU A 346 -26.78 8.73 -31.61
N LEU A 347 -26.47 9.13 -32.86
CA LEU A 347 -26.61 8.26 -34.04
C LEU A 347 -25.73 6.99 -33.93
N VAL A 348 -24.49 7.14 -33.45
CA VAL A 348 -23.58 6.00 -33.21
C VAL A 348 -24.13 5.10 -32.11
N SER A 349 -24.60 5.68 -31.00
CA SER A 349 -25.11 4.92 -29.85
C SER A 349 -26.39 4.11 -30.19
N GLN A 350 -27.26 4.65 -31.05
CA GLN A 350 -28.42 3.90 -31.58
C GLN A 350 -28.01 2.68 -32.40
N GLN A 351 -26.88 2.75 -33.13
CA GLN A 351 -26.37 1.62 -33.91
C GLN A 351 -25.81 0.50 -33.01
N ASP A 352 -25.17 0.85 -31.89
CA ASP A 352 -24.69 -0.12 -30.91
C ASP A 352 -25.82 -0.81 -30.12
N SER A 353 -26.95 -0.13 -29.90
CA SER A 353 -28.15 -0.71 -29.29
C SER A 353 -28.62 -2.00 -30.00
N SER A 354 -28.49 -2.06 -31.33
CA SER A 354 -28.85 -3.25 -32.13
C SER A 354 -27.93 -4.47 -31.92
N LYS A 355 -26.69 -4.26 -31.45
CA LYS A 355 -25.73 -5.32 -31.12
C LYS A 355 -25.97 -5.88 -29.71
N ILE A 356 -26.54 -5.06 -28.82
CA ILE A 356 -26.79 -5.44 -27.43
C ILE A 356 -27.92 -6.47 -27.31
N SER A 357 -28.93 -6.47 -28.19
CA SER A 357 -29.96 -7.52 -28.15
C SER A 357 -29.40 -8.89 -28.54
N THR A 358 -28.62 -8.97 -29.62
CA THR A 358 -28.01 -10.23 -30.08
C THR A 358 -27.02 -10.80 -29.06
N LEU A 359 -26.21 -9.96 -28.41
CA LEU A 359 -25.35 -10.36 -27.29
C LEU A 359 -26.13 -10.83 -26.05
N LYS A 360 -27.34 -10.33 -25.83
CA LYS A 360 -28.18 -10.73 -24.70
C LYS A 360 -28.78 -12.13 -24.91
N ASP A 361 -29.15 -12.46 -26.15
CA ASP A 361 -29.64 -13.78 -26.50
C ASP A 361 -28.52 -14.84 -26.36
N GLU A 362 -27.29 -14.53 -26.80
CA GLU A 362 -26.10 -15.38 -26.60
C GLU A 362 -25.72 -15.56 -25.11
N TYR A 363 -25.83 -14.51 -24.29
CA TYR A 363 -25.59 -14.60 -22.85
C TYR A 363 -26.53 -15.60 -22.18
N GLN A 364 -27.82 -15.60 -22.56
CA GLN A 364 -28.81 -16.48 -21.94
C GLN A 364 -28.59 -17.96 -22.31
N GLU A 365 -28.19 -18.26 -23.55
CA GLU A 365 -27.80 -19.62 -23.98
C GLU A 365 -26.55 -20.14 -23.26
N LEU A 366 -25.61 -19.26 -22.91
CA LEU A 366 -24.42 -19.62 -22.12
C LEU A 366 -24.76 -19.85 -20.64
N TRP A 367 -25.70 -19.08 -20.08
CA TRP A 367 -26.08 -19.17 -18.66
C TRP A 367 -26.72 -20.52 -18.31
N GLU A 368 -27.64 -21.02 -19.14
CA GLU A 368 -28.25 -22.35 -18.98
C GLU A 368 -27.19 -23.49 -19.01
N LYS A 369 -26.15 -23.36 -19.85
CA LYS A 369 -25.07 -24.35 -19.94
C LYS A 369 -24.17 -24.34 -18.69
N VAL A 370 -23.93 -23.16 -18.09
CA VAL A 370 -23.19 -23.05 -16.82
C VAL A 370 -23.98 -23.68 -15.67
N GLU A 371 -25.30 -23.43 -15.57
CA GLU A 371 -26.14 -24.00 -14.51
C GLU A 371 -26.15 -25.55 -14.52
N ILE A 372 -26.18 -26.16 -15.72
CA ILE A 372 -26.08 -27.61 -15.90
C ILE A 372 -24.73 -28.14 -15.41
N LEU A 373 -23.62 -27.49 -15.75
CA LEU A 373 -22.28 -27.88 -15.28
C LEU A 373 -22.14 -27.72 -13.76
N GLN A 374 -22.68 -26.64 -13.19
CA GLN A 374 -22.72 -26.39 -11.76
C GLN A 374 -23.43 -27.54 -11.01
N HIS A 375 -24.60 -27.97 -11.51
CA HIS A 375 -25.37 -29.07 -10.93
C HIS A 375 -24.62 -30.41 -10.97
N SER A 376 -23.92 -30.69 -12.07
CA SER A 376 -23.11 -31.91 -12.23
C SER A 376 -21.91 -31.94 -11.28
N LEU A 377 -21.21 -30.81 -11.09
CA LEU A 377 -20.10 -30.69 -10.13
C LEU A 377 -20.58 -30.85 -8.68
N ASP A 378 -21.73 -30.29 -8.34
CA ASP A 378 -22.35 -30.36 -7.01
C ASP A 378 -22.84 -31.79 -6.67
N LYS A 379 -23.24 -32.57 -7.68
CA LYS A 379 -23.54 -34.01 -7.57
C LYS A 379 -22.26 -34.83 -7.32
N ALA A 380 -21.21 -34.63 -8.11
CA ALA A 380 -19.94 -35.34 -7.95
C ALA A 380 -19.29 -35.07 -6.58
N THR A 381 -19.31 -33.81 -6.12
CA THR A 381 -18.75 -33.41 -4.82
C THR A 381 -19.40 -34.18 -3.67
N LYS A 382 -20.73 -34.32 -3.67
CA LYS A 382 -21.47 -35.08 -2.64
C LYS A 382 -21.17 -36.58 -2.63
N GLN A 383 -20.79 -37.16 -3.77
CA GLN A 383 -20.35 -38.55 -3.85
C GLN A 383 -18.93 -38.73 -3.28
N ALA A 384 -18.03 -37.76 -3.52
CA ALA A 384 -16.70 -37.75 -2.92
C ALA A 384 -16.75 -37.61 -1.38
N ASP A 385 -17.60 -36.72 -0.84
CA ASP A 385 -17.80 -36.56 0.60
C ASP A 385 -18.29 -37.86 1.26
N GLN A 386 -19.19 -38.60 0.60
CA GLN A 386 -19.63 -39.91 1.09
C GLN A 386 -18.51 -40.96 1.11
N ALA A 387 -17.66 -41.01 0.08
CA ALA A 387 -16.50 -41.90 0.04
C ALA A 387 -15.49 -41.61 1.15
N ILE A 388 -15.21 -40.32 1.43
CA ILE A 388 -14.35 -39.90 2.55
C ILE A 388 -14.89 -40.40 3.89
N LEU A 389 -16.22 -40.33 4.09
CA LEU A 389 -16.89 -40.78 5.31
C LEU A 389 -16.76 -42.30 5.54
N VAL A 390 -16.85 -43.10 4.46
CA VAL A 390 -16.63 -44.56 4.52
C VAL A 390 -15.16 -44.90 4.83
N ILE A 391 -14.20 -44.17 4.25
CA ILE A 391 -12.77 -44.33 4.53
C ILE A 391 -12.47 -44.03 6.02
N GLN A 392 -13.06 -42.98 6.59
CA GLN A 392 -12.90 -42.65 8.01
C GLN A 392 -13.45 -43.74 8.94
N GLN A 393 -14.63 -44.30 8.64
CA GLN A 393 -15.20 -45.41 9.41
C GLN A 393 -14.34 -46.69 9.31
N THR A 394 -13.76 -46.95 8.14
CA THR A 394 -12.85 -48.07 7.91
C THR A 394 -11.56 -47.93 8.75
N GLN A 395 -11.02 -46.71 8.87
CA GLN A 395 -9.85 -46.45 9.70
C GLN A 395 -10.16 -46.62 11.21
N ASP A 396 -11.35 -46.21 11.68
CA ASP A 396 -11.76 -46.39 13.07
C ASP A 396 -12.16 -47.86 13.41
N LEU A 397 -12.46 -48.69 12.41
CA LEU A 397 -12.48 -50.15 12.56
C LEU A 397 -11.06 -50.71 12.72
N ARG A 398 -10.11 -50.25 11.90
CA ARG A 398 -8.70 -50.69 11.95
C ARG A 398 -8.06 -50.42 13.31
N ASN A 399 -8.21 -49.19 13.83
CA ASN A 399 -7.75 -48.78 15.17
C ASN A 399 -8.32 -49.64 16.32
N LYS A 400 -9.37 -50.45 16.09
CA LYS A 400 -9.95 -51.40 17.06
C LYS A 400 -9.45 -52.83 16.85
N VAL A 401 -9.07 -53.20 15.62
CA VAL A 401 -8.34 -54.45 15.34
C VAL A 401 -6.96 -54.38 15.97
N ASP A 402 -6.20 -53.30 15.72
CA ASP A 402 -4.85 -53.11 16.26
C ASP A 402 -4.80 -53.28 17.79
N LYS A 403 -5.80 -52.74 18.51
CA LYS A 403 -5.96 -52.88 19.98
C LYS A 403 -6.37 -54.29 20.43
N LEU A 404 -7.06 -55.05 19.59
CA LEU A 404 -7.39 -56.45 19.86
C LEU A 404 -6.20 -57.36 19.61
N GLU A 405 -5.29 -57.00 18.70
CA GLU A 405 -4.00 -57.67 18.49
C GLU A 405 -3.03 -57.38 19.65
N GLU A 406 -2.92 -56.12 20.09
CA GLU A 406 -2.17 -55.74 21.30
C GLU A 406 -2.68 -56.50 22.55
N SER A 407 -4.01 -56.58 22.72
CA SER A 407 -4.65 -57.39 23.78
C SER A 407 -4.39 -58.90 23.65
N LEU A 408 -4.12 -59.41 22.44
CA LEU A 408 -3.84 -60.82 22.17
C LEU A 408 -2.37 -61.17 22.48
N GLU A 409 -1.44 -60.24 22.25
CA GLU A 409 -0.04 -60.41 22.68
C GLU A 409 0.05 -60.46 24.22
N GLU A 410 -0.65 -59.57 24.94
CA GLU A 410 -0.75 -59.64 26.40
C GLU A 410 -1.35 -60.98 26.88
N ALA A 411 -2.43 -61.45 26.24
CA ALA A 411 -3.09 -62.69 26.62
C ALA A 411 -2.18 -63.92 26.45
N ASN A 412 -1.33 -63.95 25.43
CA ASN A 412 -0.41 -65.07 25.16
C ASN A 412 0.69 -65.25 26.24
N VAL A 413 0.95 -64.23 27.07
CA VAL A 413 1.87 -64.34 28.22
C VAL A 413 1.27 -65.22 29.34
N HIS A 414 -0.06 -65.30 29.46
CA HIS A 414 -0.75 -65.99 30.55
C HIS A 414 -1.16 -67.43 30.20
N LYS A 415 -0.17 -68.33 30.28
CA LYS A 415 -0.27 -69.78 30.01
C LYS A 415 -1.29 -70.52 30.91
N VAL A 416 -2.50 -70.76 30.40
CA VAL A 416 -3.61 -71.47 31.08
C VAL A 416 -4.16 -72.61 30.20
N SER A 417 -4.92 -73.54 30.80
CA SER A 417 -5.30 -74.86 30.28
C SER A 417 -5.84 -74.96 28.85
N SER A 418 -5.34 -75.97 28.13
CA SER A 418 -5.56 -76.24 26.70
C SER A 418 -7.00 -76.11 26.20
N GLU A 419 -7.98 -76.72 26.88
CA GLU A 419 -9.36 -76.80 26.37
C GLU A 419 -10.04 -75.43 26.26
N LYS A 420 -9.77 -74.50 27.20
CA LYS A 420 -10.30 -73.13 27.12
C LYS A 420 -9.61 -72.31 26.04
N MET A 421 -8.31 -72.50 25.85
CA MET A 421 -7.55 -71.84 24.78
C MET A 421 -8.05 -72.29 23.41
N GLN A 422 -8.39 -73.56 23.25
CA GLN A 422 -8.93 -74.12 22.01
C GLN A 422 -10.32 -73.56 21.67
N GLN A 423 -11.24 -73.50 22.64
CA GLN A 423 -12.55 -72.85 22.47
C GLN A 423 -12.44 -71.35 22.19
N TYR A 424 -11.48 -70.65 22.82
CA TYR A 424 -11.24 -69.23 22.56
C TYR A 424 -10.70 -69.02 21.14
N ASN A 425 -9.77 -69.85 20.68
CA ASN A 425 -9.23 -69.80 19.32
C ASN A 425 -10.31 -70.08 18.26
N GLU A 426 -11.20 -71.06 18.46
CA GLU A 426 -12.33 -71.29 17.55
C GLU A 426 -13.27 -70.08 17.47
N LEU A 427 -13.62 -69.48 18.62
CA LEU A 427 -14.45 -68.28 18.67
C LEU A 427 -13.75 -67.05 18.04
N MET A 428 -12.43 -66.95 18.17
CA MET A 428 -11.63 -65.86 17.61
C MET A 428 -11.44 -66.03 16.09
N GLN A 429 -11.23 -67.25 15.59
CA GLN A 429 -11.24 -67.56 14.16
C GLN A 429 -12.60 -67.25 13.51
N GLN A 430 -13.71 -67.58 14.19
CA GLN A 430 -15.04 -67.18 13.71
C GLN A 430 -15.21 -65.66 13.63
N LYS A 431 -14.70 -64.91 14.61
CA LYS A 431 -14.73 -63.43 14.59
C LYS A 431 -13.84 -62.83 13.51
N ILE A 432 -12.62 -63.36 13.32
CA ILE A 432 -11.70 -62.91 12.27
C ILE A 432 -12.33 -63.11 10.89
N LYS A 433 -12.89 -64.30 10.63
CA LYS A 433 -13.59 -64.58 9.37
C LYS A 433 -14.79 -63.65 9.13
N LEU A 434 -15.57 -63.36 10.17
CA LEU A 434 -16.68 -62.39 10.09
C LEU A 434 -16.18 -60.98 9.77
N LEU A 435 -14.98 -60.61 10.23
CA LEU A 435 -14.32 -59.34 9.93
C LEU A 435 -13.77 -59.30 8.50
N GLU A 436 -13.16 -60.38 8.01
CA GLU A 436 -12.73 -60.53 6.62
C GLU A 436 -13.92 -60.42 5.64
N GLU A 437 -15.02 -61.12 5.93
CA GLU A 437 -16.27 -61.03 5.14
C GLU A 437 -16.84 -59.61 5.13
N HIS A 438 -16.73 -58.87 6.24
CA HIS A 438 -17.19 -57.48 6.34
C HIS A 438 -16.27 -56.49 5.62
N LEU A 439 -14.95 -56.72 5.66
CA LEU A 439 -13.96 -55.90 4.95
C LEU A 439 -14.11 -56.07 3.44
N GLN A 440 -14.19 -57.33 2.97
CA GLN A 440 -14.34 -57.66 1.55
C GLN A 440 -15.64 -57.10 0.94
N LYS A 441 -16.70 -56.97 1.75
CA LYS A 441 -17.94 -56.28 1.33
C LYS A 441 -17.74 -54.76 1.25
N SER A 442 -17.04 -54.16 2.20
CA SER A 442 -16.69 -52.73 2.17
C SER A 442 -15.82 -52.38 0.95
N ASP A 443 -14.87 -53.25 0.60
CA ASP A 443 -14.03 -53.09 -0.60
C ASP A 443 -14.88 -53.10 -1.88
N GLN A 444 -15.84 -54.03 -2.01
CA GLN A 444 -16.76 -54.08 -3.16
C GLN A 444 -17.63 -52.81 -3.27
N GLU A 445 -18.12 -52.29 -2.14
CA GLU A 445 -18.89 -51.04 -2.13
C GLU A 445 -18.01 -49.85 -2.57
N ILE A 446 -16.77 -49.74 -2.07
CA ILE A 446 -15.80 -48.72 -2.49
C ILE A 446 -15.49 -48.80 -3.99
N TYR A 447 -15.21 -49.99 -4.53
CA TYR A 447 -14.97 -50.17 -5.98
C TYR A 447 -16.15 -49.70 -6.83
N SER A 448 -17.39 -49.94 -6.38
CA SER A 448 -18.59 -49.48 -7.11
C SER A 448 -18.71 -47.94 -7.15
N TYR A 449 -18.34 -47.26 -6.06
CA TYR A 449 -18.34 -45.79 -6.02
C TYR A 449 -17.22 -45.17 -6.86
N VAL A 450 -16.03 -45.78 -6.89
CA VAL A 450 -14.92 -45.32 -7.75
C VAL A 450 -15.29 -45.43 -9.22
N GLN A 451 -15.90 -46.54 -9.66
CA GLN A 451 -16.31 -46.70 -11.05
C GLN A 451 -17.38 -45.66 -11.47
N LEU A 452 -18.41 -45.45 -10.64
CA LEU A 452 -19.44 -44.42 -10.89
C LEU A 452 -18.84 -42.99 -10.96
N TYR A 453 -17.74 -42.74 -10.26
CA TYR A 453 -17.05 -41.45 -10.31
C TYR A 453 -16.25 -41.28 -11.62
N GLN A 454 -15.60 -42.35 -12.11
CA GLN A 454 -14.89 -42.35 -13.40
C GLN A 454 -15.86 -42.14 -14.57
N GLU A 455 -16.99 -42.86 -14.59
CA GLU A 455 -18.04 -42.71 -15.61
C GLU A 455 -18.58 -41.26 -15.67
N SER A 456 -18.76 -40.61 -14.51
CA SER A 456 -19.21 -39.21 -14.44
C SER A 456 -18.12 -38.18 -14.85
N LEU A 457 -16.86 -38.58 -14.92
CA LEU A 457 -15.73 -37.70 -15.24
C LEU A 457 -15.42 -37.71 -16.75
N GLU A 458 -15.63 -38.84 -17.44
CA GLU A 458 -15.62 -38.91 -18.90
C GLU A 458 -16.74 -38.04 -19.53
N GLU A 459 -17.97 -38.10 -19.00
CA GLU A 459 -19.12 -37.30 -19.48
C GLU A 459 -18.86 -35.78 -19.38
N PHE A 460 -18.18 -35.33 -18.32
CA PHE A 460 -17.74 -33.95 -18.17
C PHE A 460 -16.67 -33.57 -19.20
N GLN A 461 -15.67 -34.44 -19.41
CA GLN A 461 -14.55 -34.16 -20.31
C GLN A 461 -14.97 -34.08 -21.78
N ASP A 462 -15.89 -34.94 -22.23
CA ASP A 462 -16.47 -34.87 -23.57
C ASP A 462 -17.31 -33.59 -23.78
N THR A 463 -18.03 -33.14 -22.74
CA THR A 463 -18.77 -31.88 -22.77
C THR A 463 -17.82 -30.67 -22.92
N LEU A 464 -16.71 -30.66 -22.18
CA LEU A 464 -15.67 -29.62 -22.25
C LEU A 464 -14.98 -29.58 -23.62
N ASN A 465 -14.68 -30.74 -24.21
CA ASN A 465 -14.05 -30.86 -25.53
C ASN A 465 -14.94 -30.28 -26.65
N ASN A 466 -16.25 -30.55 -26.62
CA ASN A 466 -17.20 -29.98 -27.57
C ASN A 466 -17.23 -28.43 -27.52
N LEU A 467 -17.24 -27.86 -26.31
CA LEU A 467 -17.18 -26.41 -26.11
C LEU A 467 -15.85 -25.78 -26.61
N LYS A 468 -14.71 -26.45 -26.40
CA LYS A 468 -13.40 -26.00 -26.90
C LYS A 468 -13.34 -26.00 -28.45
N GLU A 469 -14.00 -26.93 -29.14
CA GLU A 469 -14.11 -26.92 -30.61
C GLU A 469 -15.16 -25.94 -31.16
N GLU A 470 -16.23 -25.63 -30.41
CA GLU A 470 -17.18 -24.59 -30.82
C GLU A 470 -16.56 -23.18 -30.70
N SER A 471 -15.80 -22.93 -29.62
CA SER A 471 -15.08 -21.69 -29.38
C SER A 471 -14.11 -21.34 -30.53
N LYS A 472 -13.33 -22.32 -31.02
CA LYS A 472 -12.40 -22.15 -32.15
C LYS A 472 -13.07 -21.65 -33.44
N LYS A 473 -14.36 -21.94 -33.65
CA LYS A 473 -15.10 -21.53 -34.86
C LYS A 473 -15.59 -20.08 -34.81
N ARG A 474 -15.65 -19.46 -33.62
CA ARG A 474 -16.20 -18.10 -33.43
C ARG A 474 -15.13 -16.98 -33.44
N THR A 475 -13.83 -17.29 -33.45
CA THR A 475 -12.75 -16.27 -33.32
C THR A 475 -12.37 -15.55 -34.62
N THR A 476 -12.87 -15.98 -35.78
CA THR A 476 -12.62 -15.32 -37.07
C THR A 476 -13.74 -14.34 -37.46
N ASN A 477 -13.65 -13.08 -36.99
CA ASN A 477 -14.03 -11.82 -37.67
C ASN A 477 -14.47 -10.72 -36.67
N GLY A 478 -13.68 -9.65 -36.51
CA GLY A 478 -14.12 -8.43 -35.80
C GLY A 478 -12.96 -7.60 -35.20
N PRO A 479 -12.90 -6.27 -35.43
CA PRO A 479 -11.87 -5.42 -34.82
C PRO A 479 -12.26 -4.96 -33.41
N VAL A 480 -11.28 -4.92 -32.50
CA VAL A 480 -11.45 -4.57 -31.08
C VAL A 480 -10.95 -3.14 -30.81
N ASP A 481 -11.71 -2.36 -30.02
CA ASP A 481 -11.29 -1.03 -29.57
C ASP A 481 -10.28 -1.10 -28.41
N VAL A 482 -9.35 -0.14 -28.33
CA VAL A 482 -8.05 -0.35 -27.68
C VAL A 482 -7.94 0.37 -26.33
N THR A 483 -7.90 -0.42 -25.25
CA THR A 483 -7.93 0.02 -23.84
C THR A 483 -6.59 0.61 -23.34
N TRP A 484 -6.51 0.96 -22.05
CA TRP A 484 -5.30 1.60 -21.47
C TRP A 484 -4.14 0.61 -21.28
N GLU A 485 -4.44 -0.65 -20.93
CA GLU A 485 -3.47 -1.72 -20.72
C GLU A 485 -2.54 -1.89 -21.92
N PHE A 486 -3.08 -1.77 -23.14
CA PHE A 486 -2.30 -1.78 -24.38
C PHE A 486 -1.13 -0.80 -24.37
N TRP A 487 -1.35 0.43 -23.90
CA TRP A 487 -0.33 1.48 -23.90
C TRP A 487 0.72 1.23 -22.80
N SER A 488 0.30 0.73 -21.63
CA SER A 488 1.21 0.29 -20.57
C SER A 488 2.11 -0.87 -21.03
N CYS A 489 1.54 -1.92 -21.65
CA CYS A 489 2.31 -3.02 -22.23
C CYS A 489 3.30 -2.52 -23.29
N LEU A 490 2.90 -1.56 -24.12
CA LEU A 490 3.72 -0.99 -25.17
C LEU A 490 4.90 -0.18 -24.60
N LEU A 491 4.69 0.56 -23.51
CA LEU A 491 5.74 1.26 -22.76
C LEU A 491 6.76 0.28 -22.18
N LEU A 492 6.29 -0.76 -21.48
CA LEU A 492 7.12 -1.82 -20.90
C LEU A 492 7.87 -2.66 -21.94
N THR A 493 7.36 -2.72 -23.18
CA THR A 493 8.06 -3.36 -24.32
C THR A 493 9.24 -2.50 -24.78
N ILE A 494 9.04 -1.18 -24.91
CA ILE A 494 10.10 -0.22 -25.26
C ILE A 494 11.19 -0.18 -24.18
N ASP A 495 10.81 -0.24 -22.90
CA ASP A 495 11.78 -0.31 -21.79
C ASP A 495 12.58 -1.62 -21.79
N GLY A 496 11.95 -2.75 -22.10
CA GLY A 496 12.66 -4.02 -22.33
C GLY A 496 13.72 -3.89 -23.43
N TRP A 497 13.35 -3.35 -24.60
CA TRP A 497 14.28 -3.13 -25.71
C TRP A 497 15.45 -2.17 -25.38
N VAL A 498 15.29 -1.23 -24.45
CA VAL A 498 16.39 -0.39 -23.95
C VAL A 498 17.36 -1.20 -23.10
N LEU A 499 16.84 -1.96 -22.13
CA LEU A 499 17.63 -2.74 -21.19
C LEU A 499 18.42 -3.85 -21.90
N GLU A 500 17.79 -4.47 -22.90
CA GLU A 500 18.38 -5.45 -23.82
C GLU A 500 19.30 -4.82 -24.90
N LYS A 501 19.46 -3.48 -24.90
CA LYS A 501 20.27 -2.69 -25.84
C LYS A 501 19.88 -2.87 -27.32
N LYS A 502 18.62 -3.25 -27.58
CA LYS A 502 18.03 -3.41 -28.92
C LYS A 502 17.67 -2.07 -29.58
N ILE A 503 17.46 -1.01 -28.80
CA ILE A 503 17.22 0.37 -29.29
C ILE A 503 18.07 1.41 -28.52
N SER A 504 18.25 2.59 -29.10
CA SER A 504 18.99 3.68 -28.45
C SER A 504 18.15 4.39 -27.37
N ASN A 505 18.80 4.94 -26.35
CA ASN A 505 18.13 5.74 -25.31
C ASN A 505 17.42 6.99 -25.88
N SER A 506 17.96 7.57 -26.95
CA SER A 506 17.35 8.68 -27.69
C SER A 506 16.06 8.26 -28.38
N ASP A 507 16.07 7.13 -29.08
CA ASP A 507 14.90 6.60 -29.79
C ASP A 507 13.82 6.18 -28.81
N ALA A 508 14.20 5.43 -27.78
CA ALA A 508 13.29 4.96 -26.75
C ALA A 508 12.57 6.10 -26.02
N LYS A 509 13.21 7.26 -25.80
CA LYS A 509 12.51 8.44 -25.27
C LYS A 509 11.34 8.84 -26.18
N ILE A 510 11.57 8.92 -27.49
CA ILE A 510 10.55 9.40 -28.43
C ILE A 510 9.48 8.32 -28.67
N LEU A 511 9.83 7.04 -28.61
CA LEU A 511 8.86 5.94 -28.58
C LEU A 511 7.96 6.00 -27.34
N ARG A 512 8.52 6.21 -26.14
CA ARG A 512 7.74 6.42 -24.92
C ARG A 512 6.80 7.64 -25.06
N GLU A 513 7.28 8.75 -25.62
CA GLU A 513 6.45 9.94 -25.89
C GLU A 513 5.30 9.68 -26.90
N LEU A 514 5.49 8.77 -27.87
CA LEU A 514 4.43 8.37 -28.82
C LEU A 514 3.39 7.45 -28.18
N VAL A 515 3.82 6.48 -27.36
CA VAL A 515 2.91 5.65 -26.54
C VAL A 515 2.09 6.54 -25.60
N TRP A 516 2.76 7.46 -24.92
CA TRP A 516 2.17 8.42 -23.98
C TRP A 516 1.09 9.29 -24.64
N LYS A 517 1.36 9.82 -25.83
CA LYS A 517 0.40 10.63 -26.62
C LYS A 517 -0.77 9.82 -27.21
N LYS A 518 -0.88 8.51 -26.91
CA LYS A 518 -1.75 7.55 -27.61
C LYS A 518 -1.63 7.64 -29.13
N ASP A 519 -0.42 7.87 -29.63
CA ASP A 519 -0.22 8.24 -31.03
C ASP A 519 -0.67 7.12 -31.97
N ARG A 520 -1.62 7.44 -32.85
CA ARG A 520 -2.18 6.48 -33.80
C ARG A 520 -1.09 5.78 -34.62
N ARG A 521 0.03 6.45 -34.92
CA ARG A 521 1.14 5.89 -35.69
C ARG A 521 1.82 4.71 -34.97
N ILE A 522 1.99 4.77 -33.63
CA ILE A 522 2.65 3.70 -32.89
C ILE A 522 1.70 2.52 -32.59
N ARG A 523 0.41 2.80 -32.40
CA ARG A 523 -0.64 1.77 -32.33
C ARG A 523 -0.81 1.04 -33.65
N ASP A 524 -0.97 1.77 -34.75
CA ASP A 524 -1.18 1.20 -36.08
C ASP A 524 0.09 0.48 -36.58
N ALA A 525 1.29 0.90 -36.12
CA ALA A 525 2.53 0.15 -36.29
C ALA A 525 2.54 -1.17 -35.48
N TYR A 526 2.15 -1.15 -34.20
CA TYR A 526 2.09 -2.35 -33.36
C TYR A 526 1.11 -3.39 -33.90
N THR A 527 -0.12 -2.98 -34.24
CA THR A 527 -1.14 -3.88 -34.80
C THR A 527 -0.71 -4.41 -36.17
N GLY A 528 -0.07 -3.58 -37.00
CA GLY A 528 0.58 -3.98 -38.25
C GLY A 528 1.86 -4.83 -38.09
N CYS A 529 2.26 -5.17 -36.85
CA CYS A 529 3.42 -5.99 -36.52
C CYS A 529 3.09 -7.24 -35.69
N LYS A 530 1.81 -7.51 -35.39
CA LYS A 530 1.38 -8.60 -34.47
C LYS A 530 1.79 -10.03 -34.90
N GLU A 531 2.20 -10.20 -36.15
CA GLU A 531 2.64 -11.47 -36.76
C GLU A 531 4.09 -11.43 -37.29
N LYS A 532 4.88 -10.39 -36.94
CA LYS A 532 6.23 -10.16 -37.51
C LYS A 532 7.36 -10.49 -36.54
N ASN A 533 8.55 -10.76 -37.10
CA ASN A 533 9.74 -11.00 -36.29
C ASN A 533 10.20 -9.72 -35.57
N GLU A 534 10.77 -9.86 -34.37
CA GLU A 534 11.09 -8.73 -33.47
C GLU A 534 11.93 -7.61 -34.13
N ARG A 535 12.86 -7.96 -35.03
CA ARG A 535 13.70 -6.97 -35.73
C ARG A 535 12.89 -6.08 -36.69
N GLU A 536 11.83 -6.61 -37.29
CA GLU A 536 10.92 -5.83 -38.13
C GLU A 536 10.05 -4.90 -37.27
N VAL A 537 9.60 -5.36 -36.10
CA VAL A 537 8.86 -4.52 -35.15
C VAL A 537 9.72 -3.34 -34.70
N ILE A 538 10.94 -3.62 -34.24
CA ILE A 538 11.91 -2.60 -33.81
C ILE A 538 12.21 -1.61 -34.95
N SER A 539 12.51 -2.09 -36.16
CA SER A 539 12.81 -1.19 -37.29
C SER A 539 11.60 -0.34 -37.72
N THR A 540 10.37 -0.85 -37.57
CA THR A 540 9.14 -0.08 -37.81
C THR A 540 8.96 1.01 -36.75
N PHE A 541 9.26 0.71 -35.48
CA PHE A 541 9.16 1.66 -34.38
C PHE A 541 10.23 2.76 -34.47
N LEU A 542 11.50 2.41 -34.69
CA LEU A 542 12.59 3.38 -34.89
C LEU A 542 12.29 4.37 -36.03
N ARG A 543 11.45 4.00 -37.00
CA ARG A 543 11.01 4.89 -38.09
C ARG A 543 9.94 5.93 -37.67
N LEU A 544 9.51 5.93 -36.40
CA LEU A 544 8.57 6.89 -35.83
C LEU A 544 9.25 7.98 -34.99
N THR A 545 10.52 7.83 -34.61
CA THR A 545 11.21 8.70 -33.63
C THR A 545 11.57 10.09 -34.17
N SER A 546 11.13 10.44 -35.38
CA SER A 546 11.48 11.68 -36.08
C SER A 546 10.43 12.81 -35.96
N SER A 547 9.80 13.05 -34.79
CA SER A 547 9.01 14.28 -34.55
C SER A 547 8.66 14.59 -33.06
N GLN A 548 9.25 15.66 -32.51
CA GLN A 548 8.84 16.55 -31.39
C GLN A 548 8.27 16.00 -30.04
N ALA A 549 8.80 16.59 -28.95
CA ALA A 549 8.60 16.22 -27.54
C ALA A 549 7.23 16.60 -26.93
N SER A 550 7.08 16.46 -25.59
CA SER A 550 5.89 16.84 -24.81
C SER A 550 6.21 17.61 -23.52
N SER A 551 5.19 18.00 -22.76
CA SER A 551 5.27 19.00 -21.67
C SER A 551 5.14 18.47 -20.23
N GLY A 552 4.90 17.17 -20.02
CA GLY A 552 4.76 16.58 -18.68
C GLY A 552 6.12 16.32 -17.99
N LEU A 553 6.11 16.29 -16.64
CA LEU A 553 7.30 15.95 -15.84
C LEU A 553 7.51 14.44 -15.74
N HIS A 554 8.76 13.99 -15.54
CA HIS A 554 9.08 12.63 -15.09
C HIS A 554 9.35 12.61 -13.57
N VAL A 555 8.45 11.97 -12.82
CA VAL A 555 8.47 11.87 -11.35
C VAL A 555 8.70 10.41 -10.95
N ILE A 556 9.66 10.15 -10.08
CA ILE A 556 9.91 8.81 -9.52
C ILE A 556 9.77 8.87 -8.00
N HIS A 557 8.83 8.10 -7.45
CA HIS A 557 8.71 7.90 -6.01
C HIS A 557 9.59 6.71 -5.57
N ILE A 558 10.34 6.89 -4.49
CA ILE A 558 11.07 5.80 -3.81
C ILE A 558 10.49 5.72 -2.40
N ALA A 559 9.86 4.58 -2.08
CA ALA A 559 9.13 4.39 -0.83
C ALA A 559 9.34 2.99 -0.26
N ALA A 560 8.98 2.81 1.02
CA ALA A 560 8.91 1.49 1.65
C ALA A 560 7.50 0.86 1.55
N GLU A 561 6.46 1.65 1.29
CA GLU A 561 5.06 1.21 1.14
C GLU A 561 4.41 1.77 -0.14
N MET A 562 3.43 1.04 -0.66
CA MET A 562 2.45 1.46 -1.66
C MET A 562 1.17 0.62 -1.45
N ALA A 563 0.00 1.26 -1.44
CA ALA A 563 -1.27 0.56 -1.35
C ALA A 563 -1.69 -0.06 -2.71
N PRO A 564 -2.37 -1.22 -2.71
CA PRO A 564 -2.56 -2.13 -1.58
C PRO A 564 -1.29 -2.98 -1.27
N VAL A 565 -0.43 -3.16 -2.27
CA VAL A 565 0.56 -4.27 -2.38
C VAL A 565 1.59 -4.39 -1.26
N ALA A 566 1.94 -3.27 -0.60
CA ALA A 566 2.84 -3.23 0.55
C ALA A 566 2.40 -2.09 1.47
N LYS A 567 1.52 -2.36 2.43
CA LYS A 567 0.84 -1.35 3.25
C LYS A 567 0.88 -1.71 4.74
N VAL A 568 1.31 -0.76 5.57
CA VAL A 568 1.26 -0.79 7.04
C VAL A 568 0.42 0.36 7.59
N GLY A 569 0.34 1.47 6.84
CA GLY A 569 -0.56 2.58 7.16
C GLY A 569 -0.66 3.59 6.03
N GLY A 570 -0.97 4.84 6.39
CA GLY A 570 -1.24 5.91 5.43
C GLY A 570 -0.08 6.30 4.51
N LEU A 571 1.15 5.84 4.75
CA LEU A 571 2.28 6.11 3.84
C LEU A 571 2.03 5.47 2.48
N GLY A 572 1.62 4.19 2.45
CA GLY A 572 1.25 3.50 1.22
C GLY A 572 0.06 4.14 0.51
N ASP A 573 -0.95 4.59 1.26
CA ASP A 573 -2.11 5.30 0.71
C ASP A 573 -1.71 6.64 0.05
N VAL A 574 -0.80 7.40 0.67
CA VAL A 574 -0.28 8.67 0.11
C VAL A 574 0.53 8.45 -1.15
N VAL A 575 1.47 7.49 -1.17
CA VAL A 575 2.29 7.18 -2.34
C VAL A 575 1.41 6.82 -3.55
N THR A 576 0.33 6.08 -3.29
CA THR A 576 -0.61 5.62 -4.33
C THR A 576 -1.53 6.74 -4.79
N GLY A 577 -2.20 7.45 -3.88
CA GLY A 577 -3.15 8.52 -4.23
C GLY A 577 -2.48 9.72 -4.90
N LEU A 578 -1.34 10.19 -4.35
CA LEU A 578 -0.54 11.24 -4.99
C LEU A 578 -0.01 10.78 -6.35
N GLY A 579 0.48 9.54 -6.46
CA GLY A 579 0.95 8.96 -7.72
C GLY A 579 -0.13 8.91 -8.79
N LYS A 580 -1.31 8.36 -8.47
CA LYS A 580 -2.48 8.28 -9.36
C LYS A 580 -2.90 9.67 -9.84
N THR A 581 -2.94 10.66 -8.95
CA THR A 581 -3.34 12.03 -9.33
C THR A 581 -2.29 12.76 -10.16
N LEU A 582 -0.99 12.61 -9.88
CA LEU A 582 0.08 13.14 -10.74
C LEU A 582 0.07 12.47 -12.13
N GLN A 583 -0.28 11.18 -12.22
CA GLN A 583 -0.48 10.48 -13.49
C GLN A 583 -1.74 11.00 -14.23
N LYS A 584 -2.88 11.18 -13.54
CA LYS A 584 -4.11 11.80 -14.07
C LYS A 584 -3.84 13.22 -14.61
N LYS A 585 -2.95 13.99 -13.96
CA LYS A 585 -2.46 15.32 -14.39
C LYS A 585 -1.50 15.28 -15.60
N GLY A 586 -1.14 14.12 -16.11
CA GLY A 586 -0.32 13.98 -17.31
C GLY A 586 1.19 14.00 -17.05
N HIS A 587 1.65 13.60 -15.87
CA HIS A 587 3.07 13.33 -15.60
C HIS A 587 3.41 11.84 -15.80
N LEU A 588 4.64 11.54 -16.23
CA LEU A 588 5.16 10.18 -16.17
C LEU A 588 5.56 9.89 -14.71
N VAL A 589 4.71 9.14 -14.00
CA VAL A 589 4.94 8.71 -12.63
C VAL A 589 5.43 7.26 -12.63
N GLU A 590 6.52 6.99 -11.92
CA GLU A 590 7.02 5.63 -11.64
C GLU A 590 7.28 5.45 -10.14
N ILE A 591 7.16 4.22 -9.64
CA ILE A 591 7.38 3.90 -8.21
C ILE A 591 8.46 2.83 -8.08
N VAL A 592 9.36 2.97 -7.11
CA VAL A 592 10.37 1.97 -6.74
C VAL A 592 10.12 1.52 -5.30
N LEU A 593 10.02 0.20 -5.10
CA LEU A 593 9.76 -0.48 -3.82
C LEU A 593 10.76 -1.63 -3.59
N PRO A 594 10.94 -2.10 -2.35
CA PRO A 594 11.51 -3.41 -2.09
C PRO A 594 10.55 -4.52 -2.55
N LYS A 595 11.07 -5.63 -3.07
CA LYS A 595 10.30 -6.87 -3.21
C LYS A 595 10.29 -7.60 -1.87
N TYR A 596 9.32 -7.30 -1.01
CA TYR A 596 9.09 -8.08 0.20
C TYR A 596 8.50 -9.45 -0.14
N ASP A 597 8.81 -10.45 0.68
CA ASP A 597 8.14 -11.75 0.65
C ASP A 597 6.67 -11.66 1.06
N CYS A 598 6.33 -10.77 1.99
CA CYS A 598 4.95 -10.48 2.44
C CYS A 598 4.19 -9.43 1.60
N ILE A 599 4.51 -9.26 0.32
CA ILE A 599 3.72 -8.44 -0.62
C ILE A 599 2.34 -9.09 -0.88
N GLN A 600 1.30 -8.28 -1.03
CA GLN A 600 0.01 -8.74 -1.59
C GLN A 600 0.12 -8.82 -3.12
N TYR A 601 0.36 -10.03 -3.64
CA TYR A 601 0.65 -10.25 -5.06
C TYR A 601 -0.56 -9.98 -5.98
N ASP A 602 -1.78 -10.21 -5.49
CA ASP A 602 -3.03 -10.07 -6.27
C ASP A 602 -3.28 -8.62 -6.74
N GLY A 603 -2.69 -7.63 -6.05
CA GLY A 603 -2.72 -6.22 -6.44
C GLY A 603 -1.74 -5.83 -7.55
N ILE A 604 -0.92 -6.77 -8.08
CA ILE A 604 0.10 -6.51 -9.09
C ILE A 604 -0.25 -7.19 -10.42
N ARG A 605 -0.56 -6.39 -11.44
CA ARG A 605 -0.74 -6.87 -12.82
C ARG A 605 0.61 -6.95 -13.54
N ASP A 606 0.71 -7.85 -14.52
CA ASP A 606 1.87 -8.02 -15.40
C ASP A 606 3.22 -8.24 -14.68
N LEU A 607 3.19 -8.78 -13.45
CA LEU A 607 4.39 -8.97 -12.63
C LEU A 607 5.38 -9.94 -13.31
N ARG A 608 6.54 -9.41 -13.71
CA ARG A 608 7.62 -10.20 -14.31
C ARG A 608 8.99 -9.76 -13.85
N ALA A 609 9.90 -10.71 -13.68
CA ALA A 609 11.30 -10.43 -13.46
C ALA A 609 11.98 -10.06 -14.79
N LEU A 610 12.72 -8.95 -14.82
CA LEU A 610 13.49 -8.53 -15.99
C LEU A 610 14.74 -9.40 -16.16
N ASP A 611 15.17 -9.67 -17.39
CA ASP A 611 16.43 -10.40 -17.65
C ASP A 611 17.68 -9.51 -17.59
N VAL A 612 17.67 -8.57 -16.63
CA VAL A 612 18.79 -7.72 -16.26
C VAL A 612 18.95 -7.77 -14.75
N THR A 613 20.21 -7.83 -14.31
CA THR A 613 20.60 -7.78 -12.91
C THR A 613 21.29 -6.45 -12.65
N VAL A 614 20.84 -5.71 -11.63
CA VAL A 614 21.43 -4.43 -11.23
C VAL A 614 22.42 -4.68 -10.10
N GLU A 615 23.69 -4.31 -10.29
CA GLU A 615 24.68 -4.40 -9.23
C GLU A 615 24.61 -3.17 -8.32
N SER A 616 24.64 -3.37 -7.00
CA SER A 616 24.63 -2.29 -6.02
C SER A 616 25.66 -2.50 -4.92
N TYR A 617 26.21 -1.39 -4.43
CA TYR A 617 27.25 -1.39 -3.40
C TYR A 617 26.65 -1.57 -2.00
N PHE A 618 27.25 -2.46 -1.21
CA PHE A 618 27.06 -2.48 0.24
C PHE A 618 28.30 -3.03 0.97
N ASP A 619 28.63 -2.48 2.15
CA ASP A 619 29.72 -2.95 3.03
C ASP A 619 31.03 -3.30 2.27
N GLY A 620 31.45 -2.42 1.34
CA GLY A 620 32.68 -2.56 0.54
C GLY A 620 32.60 -3.48 -0.69
N LYS A 621 31.45 -4.08 -0.99
CA LYS A 621 31.27 -5.07 -2.07
C LYS A 621 30.13 -4.67 -3.02
N LEU A 622 30.09 -5.28 -4.20
CA LEU A 622 28.94 -5.23 -5.09
C LEU A 622 28.07 -6.49 -4.86
N PHE A 623 26.76 -6.28 -4.87
CA PHE A 623 25.73 -7.31 -4.74
C PHE A 623 24.72 -7.21 -5.87
N GLN A 624 24.26 -8.35 -6.35
CA GLN A 624 23.27 -8.44 -7.41
C GLN A 624 21.87 -8.15 -6.90
N ASN A 625 21.02 -7.56 -7.75
CA ASN A 625 19.61 -7.33 -7.48
C ASN A 625 18.80 -7.76 -8.70
N LYS A 626 17.84 -8.66 -8.52
CA LYS A 626 16.85 -8.97 -9.55
C LYS A 626 15.80 -7.87 -9.53
N ILE A 627 15.50 -7.31 -10.70
CA ILE A 627 14.52 -6.25 -10.85
C ILE A 627 13.23 -6.86 -11.41
N TRP A 628 12.13 -6.62 -10.70
CA TRP A 628 10.80 -7.01 -11.14
C TRP A 628 10.02 -5.77 -11.55
N VAL A 629 9.16 -5.90 -12.54
CA VAL A 629 8.23 -4.85 -12.96
C VAL A 629 6.80 -5.36 -12.93
N GLY A 630 5.86 -4.48 -12.61
CA GLY A 630 4.42 -4.73 -12.67
C GLY A 630 3.64 -3.43 -12.64
N THR A 631 2.32 -3.53 -12.78
CA THR A 631 1.39 -2.38 -12.71
C THR A 631 0.51 -2.52 -11.47
N VAL A 632 0.47 -1.49 -10.63
CA VAL A 632 -0.36 -1.43 -9.42
C VAL A 632 -1.21 -0.17 -9.49
N GLU A 633 -2.54 -0.30 -9.40
CA GLU A 633 -3.47 0.84 -9.50
C GLU A 633 -3.27 1.74 -10.75
N GLY A 634 -2.78 1.16 -11.85
CA GLY A 634 -2.44 1.87 -13.10
C GLY A 634 -1.05 2.52 -13.14
N LEU A 635 -0.30 2.48 -12.04
CA LEU A 635 1.06 3.02 -11.92
C LEU A 635 2.11 1.92 -12.20
N PRO A 636 3.19 2.22 -12.95
CA PRO A 636 4.30 1.29 -13.16
C PRO A 636 5.21 1.24 -11.92
N VAL A 637 5.46 0.03 -11.42
CA VAL A 637 6.22 -0.23 -10.19
C VAL A 637 7.43 -1.13 -10.49
N TYR A 638 8.58 -0.74 -9.96
CA TYR A 638 9.82 -1.53 -9.94
C TYR A 638 10.04 -2.09 -8.54
N PHE A 639 10.05 -3.42 -8.40
CA PHE A 639 10.36 -4.09 -7.13
C PHE A 639 11.79 -4.61 -7.15
N ILE A 640 12.59 -4.21 -6.17
CA ILE A 640 14.01 -4.59 -6.04
C ILE A 640 14.15 -5.80 -5.12
N GLU A 641 14.70 -6.90 -5.64
CA GLU A 641 14.95 -8.14 -4.91
C GLU A 641 16.47 -8.33 -4.70
N PRO A 642 17.01 -8.07 -3.49
CA PRO A 642 18.44 -8.17 -3.24
C PRO A 642 18.93 -9.62 -3.14
N HIS A 643 19.91 -9.99 -3.97
CA HIS A 643 20.71 -11.21 -3.78
C HIS A 643 21.83 -10.97 -2.74
N HIS A 644 21.44 -10.40 -1.59
CA HIS A 644 22.33 -10.14 -0.46
C HIS A 644 22.15 -11.23 0.61
N PRO A 645 23.22 -11.81 1.19
CA PRO A 645 23.12 -12.96 2.10
C PRO A 645 22.23 -12.72 3.34
N ASN A 646 22.13 -11.48 3.82
CA ASN A 646 21.25 -11.13 4.95
C ASN A 646 19.75 -11.16 4.62
N LYS A 647 19.35 -11.43 3.36
CA LYS A 647 17.94 -11.54 2.93
C LYS A 647 17.05 -10.39 3.42
N PHE A 648 17.44 -9.14 3.13
CA PHE A 648 16.83 -7.95 3.75
C PHE A 648 15.29 -7.86 3.61
N PHE A 649 14.70 -8.37 2.53
CA PHE A 649 13.25 -8.32 2.30
C PHE A 649 12.60 -9.70 2.24
N TRP A 650 13.23 -10.72 2.84
CA TRP A 650 12.68 -12.07 3.00
C TRP A 650 12.62 -12.40 4.50
N ARG A 651 11.67 -11.77 5.20
CA ARG A 651 11.53 -11.75 6.68
C ARG A 651 10.08 -11.92 7.15
N GLY A 652 9.11 -12.03 6.24
CA GLY A 652 7.68 -12.01 6.53
C GLY A 652 7.12 -10.66 7.00
N GLN A 653 7.95 -9.61 7.09
CA GLN A 653 7.61 -8.33 7.72
C GLN A 653 8.17 -7.12 6.95
N TYR A 654 7.35 -6.07 6.86
CA TYR A 654 7.77 -4.79 6.26
C TYR A 654 8.77 -4.05 7.16
N TYR A 655 8.51 -3.91 8.46
CA TYR A 655 9.31 -3.15 9.43
C TYR A 655 9.48 -3.91 10.75
N GLY A 656 10.43 -3.48 11.58
CA GLY A 656 10.62 -3.94 12.96
C GLY A 656 11.84 -4.84 13.17
N GLU A 657 12.59 -5.13 12.11
CA GLU A 657 13.80 -5.95 12.19
C GLU A 657 14.94 -5.16 12.84
N HIS A 658 15.79 -5.83 13.62
CA HIS A 658 16.92 -5.17 14.28
C HIS A 658 17.95 -4.57 13.31
N ASP A 659 17.98 -5.02 12.05
CA ASP A 659 18.80 -4.48 10.97
C ASP A 659 18.04 -3.54 10.00
N ASP A 660 16.87 -3.01 10.38
CA ASP A 660 16.05 -2.06 9.59
C ASP A 660 16.88 -0.92 8.96
N PHE A 661 17.85 -0.34 9.68
CA PHE A 661 18.74 0.69 9.13
C PHE A 661 19.56 0.18 7.93
N LYS A 662 20.07 -1.06 7.99
CA LYS A 662 20.79 -1.71 6.89
C LYS A 662 19.84 -2.11 5.75
N ARG A 663 18.66 -2.67 6.07
CA ARG A 663 17.61 -3.02 5.08
C ARG A 663 17.30 -1.83 4.18
N PHE A 664 16.97 -0.69 4.77
CA PHE A 664 16.47 0.47 4.03
C PHE A 664 17.55 1.39 3.45
N SER A 665 18.75 1.45 4.05
CA SER A 665 19.90 2.12 3.42
C SER A 665 20.45 1.32 2.22
N TYR A 666 20.42 -0.03 2.28
CA TYR A 666 20.68 -0.88 1.10
C TYR A 666 19.68 -0.58 -0.02
N PHE A 667 18.38 -0.61 0.28
CA PHE A 667 17.34 -0.35 -0.71
C PHE A 667 17.47 1.05 -1.34
N SER A 668 17.68 2.09 -0.53
CA SER A 668 17.92 3.45 -1.00
C SER A 668 19.11 3.55 -1.96
N ARG A 669 20.17 2.76 -1.72
CA ARG A 669 21.32 2.68 -2.62
C ARG A 669 21.00 1.93 -3.90
N ALA A 670 20.34 0.78 -3.82
CA ALA A 670 19.94 -0.05 -4.96
C ALA A 670 18.94 0.66 -5.89
N ALA A 671 17.99 1.43 -5.34
CA ALA A 671 17.05 2.24 -6.12
C ALA A 671 17.76 3.26 -7.01
N LEU A 672 18.78 3.96 -6.49
CA LEU A 672 19.55 4.93 -7.29
C LEU A 672 20.50 4.26 -8.31
N GLU A 673 21.06 3.08 -8.00
CA GLU A 673 21.80 2.30 -9.02
C GLU A 673 20.88 1.82 -10.15
N LEU A 674 19.64 1.39 -9.85
CA LEU A 674 18.62 1.05 -10.85
C LEU A 674 18.34 2.24 -11.79
N LEU A 675 18.12 3.45 -11.25
CA LEU A 675 17.88 4.64 -12.08
C LEU A 675 19.08 4.98 -12.97
N LEU A 676 20.30 4.89 -12.43
CA LEU A 676 21.54 5.15 -13.17
C LEU A 676 21.76 4.12 -14.29
N GLN A 677 21.65 2.83 -13.99
CA GLN A 677 21.94 1.73 -14.92
C GLN A 677 20.85 1.58 -16.00
N ALA A 678 19.60 1.89 -15.69
CA ALA A 678 18.51 2.02 -16.67
C ALA A 678 18.58 3.31 -17.51
N GLY A 679 19.54 4.21 -17.24
CA GLY A 679 19.71 5.48 -17.97
C GLY A 679 18.56 6.48 -17.79
N LYS A 680 17.73 6.31 -16.75
CA LYS A 680 16.59 7.18 -16.46
C LYS A 680 17.07 8.59 -16.09
N LYS A 681 16.32 9.61 -16.52
CA LYS A 681 16.62 11.03 -16.25
C LYS A 681 15.37 11.76 -15.75
N PRO A 682 14.88 11.41 -14.54
CA PRO A 682 13.70 12.05 -13.98
C PRO A 682 13.93 13.54 -13.69
N ASP A 683 12.86 14.33 -13.74
CA ASP A 683 12.83 15.71 -13.27
C ASP A 683 12.72 15.75 -11.73
N ILE A 684 11.99 14.81 -11.12
CA ILE A 684 11.79 14.71 -9.68
C ILE A 684 12.08 13.29 -9.19
N ILE A 685 12.86 13.18 -8.12
CA ILE A 685 12.90 11.97 -7.27
C ILE A 685 12.27 12.34 -5.93
N HIS A 686 11.24 11.61 -5.52
CA HIS A 686 10.49 11.85 -4.30
C HIS A 686 10.70 10.68 -3.32
N CYS A 687 11.38 10.94 -2.20
CA CYS A 687 11.56 9.97 -1.11
C CYS A 687 10.58 10.22 0.05
N HIS A 688 10.22 9.15 0.76
CA HIS A 688 9.25 9.13 1.85
C HIS A 688 9.82 8.46 3.11
N ASP A 689 9.75 9.18 4.24
CA ASP A 689 10.23 8.80 5.58
C ASP A 689 11.69 8.31 5.68
N TRP A 690 12.12 8.04 6.91
CA TRP A 690 13.51 7.77 7.27
C TRP A 690 14.14 6.61 6.47
N GLN A 691 13.32 5.63 6.07
CA GLN A 691 13.71 4.47 5.27
C GLN A 691 14.34 4.89 3.93
N THR A 692 13.83 5.94 3.30
CA THR A 692 14.32 6.41 2.00
C THR A 692 14.98 7.78 2.07
N ALA A 693 15.09 8.37 3.27
CA ALA A 693 15.80 9.61 3.53
C ALA A 693 17.28 9.60 3.08
N PHE A 694 17.92 8.42 3.03
CA PHE A 694 19.27 8.23 2.50
C PHE A 694 19.41 8.62 1.01
N VAL A 695 18.33 8.58 0.22
CA VAL A 695 18.33 8.94 -1.21
C VAL A 695 18.87 10.36 -1.43
N ALA A 696 18.56 11.32 -0.54
CA ALA A 696 18.97 12.71 -0.70
C ALA A 696 20.51 12.93 -0.61
N PRO A 697 21.22 12.51 0.46
CA PRO A 697 22.69 12.57 0.49
C PRO A 697 23.33 11.67 -0.58
N LEU A 698 22.84 10.44 -0.77
CA LEU A 698 23.36 9.52 -1.80
C LEU A 698 23.35 10.17 -3.19
N TYR A 699 22.23 10.80 -3.56
CA TYR A 699 22.06 11.41 -4.88
C TYR A 699 23.13 12.48 -5.17
N TRP A 700 23.33 13.43 -4.26
CA TRP A 700 24.28 14.53 -4.47
C TRP A 700 25.73 14.10 -4.37
N ASP A 701 26.06 13.20 -3.44
CA ASP A 701 27.43 12.77 -3.16
C ASP A 701 27.94 11.76 -4.22
N LEU A 702 27.09 10.81 -4.62
CA LEU A 702 27.51 9.65 -5.42
C LEU A 702 26.91 9.56 -6.83
N TYR A 703 25.74 10.14 -7.11
CA TYR A 703 25.01 9.88 -8.38
C TYR A 703 24.96 11.07 -9.34
N ALA A 704 24.80 12.29 -8.84
CA ALA A 704 24.90 13.49 -9.67
C ALA A 704 26.29 13.61 -10.36
N PRO A 705 27.43 13.29 -9.69
CA PRO A 705 28.74 13.21 -10.35
C PRO A 705 28.84 12.07 -11.39
N LYS A 706 28.08 10.99 -11.26
CA LYS A 706 28.01 9.88 -12.24
C LYS A 706 27.08 10.15 -13.44
N GLY A 707 26.42 11.31 -13.49
CA GLY A 707 25.55 11.72 -14.60
C GLY A 707 24.05 11.52 -14.40
N LEU A 708 23.61 11.00 -13.25
CA LEU A 708 22.21 11.04 -12.81
C LEU A 708 21.97 12.37 -12.08
N ASN A 709 21.94 13.48 -12.82
CA ASN A 709 21.96 14.85 -12.28
C ASN A 709 20.78 15.74 -12.72
N SER A 710 19.81 15.21 -13.46
CA SER A 710 18.61 15.94 -13.89
C SER A 710 17.73 16.34 -12.70
N ALA A 711 17.46 15.38 -11.81
CA ALA A 711 16.40 15.46 -10.83
C ALA A 711 16.59 16.58 -9.79
N ARG A 712 15.47 17.07 -9.29
CA ARG A 712 15.36 17.68 -7.95
C ARG A 712 14.89 16.62 -6.96
N ILE A 713 15.38 16.70 -5.73
CA ILE A 713 14.97 15.78 -4.65
C ILE A 713 13.85 16.42 -3.83
N CYS A 714 12.74 15.70 -3.70
CA CYS A 714 11.65 16.00 -2.77
C CYS A 714 11.65 14.96 -1.66
N PHE A 715 11.47 15.38 -0.40
CA PHE A 715 11.35 14.47 0.73
C PHE A 715 10.09 14.78 1.55
N THR A 716 9.18 13.81 1.66
CA THR A 716 8.04 13.88 2.60
C THR A 716 8.40 13.14 3.88
N CYS A 717 8.25 13.78 5.04
CA CYS A 717 8.18 13.09 6.32
C CYS A 717 6.72 13.03 6.82
N HIS A 718 6.19 11.82 6.98
CA HIS A 718 4.83 11.52 7.43
C HIS A 718 4.70 11.50 8.95
N ASN A 719 5.76 11.14 9.68
CA ASN A 719 5.84 11.30 11.14
C ASN A 719 7.29 11.51 11.63
N PHE A 720 7.60 12.71 12.15
CA PHE A 720 8.91 13.06 12.69
C PHE A 720 9.28 12.37 14.02
N GLU A 721 8.43 11.49 14.54
CA GLU A 721 8.79 10.52 15.58
C GLU A 721 9.77 9.46 15.04
N TYR A 722 9.60 9.02 13.79
CA TYR A 722 10.42 7.95 13.19
C TYR A 722 11.58 8.53 12.39
N GLN A 723 12.70 8.80 13.09
CA GLN A 723 13.84 9.52 12.50
C GLN A 723 14.96 8.61 11.95
N GLY A 724 14.91 7.31 12.23
CA GLY A 724 15.90 6.33 11.77
C GLY A 724 17.30 6.47 12.39
N ALA A 725 17.42 7.14 13.54
CA ALA A 725 18.73 7.53 14.08
C ALA A 725 19.56 6.32 14.57
N ALA A 726 20.79 6.16 14.07
CA ALA A 726 21.65 4.98 14.24
C ALA A 726 23.12 5.35 14.52
N SER A 727 24.00 4.35 14.65
CA SER A 727 25.46 4.61 14.79
C SER A 727 26.01 5.24 13.51
N ALA A 728 26.88 6.26 13.65
CA ALA A 728 27.51 6.90 12.49
C ALA A 728 28.22 5.90 11.56
N SER A 729 28.80 4.83 12.13
CA SER A 729 29.47 3.76 11.39
C SER A 729 28.57 2.99 10.41
N GLU A 730 27.26 2.89 10.68
CA GLU A 730 26.32 2.16 9.81
C GLU A 730 26.05 2.90 8.49
N LEU A 731 26.25 4.22 8.46
CA LEU A 731 26.06 5.04 7.26
C LEU A 731 27.04 4.66 6.14
N ALA A 732 28.25 4.21 6.51
CA ALA A 732 29.26 3.73 5.57
C ALA A 732 28.83 2.48 4.79
N SER A 733 27.90 1.67 5.34
CA SER A 733 27.42 0.46 4.67
C SER A 733 26.81 0.75 3.30
N CYS A 734 26.06 1.85 3.14
CA CYS A 734 25.48 2.26 1.85
C CYS A 734 26.47 3.04 0.94
N GLY A 735 27.70 3.27 1.40
CA GLY A 735 28.79 3.92 0.66
C GLY A 735 28.87 5.44 0.83
N LEU A 736 28.18 6.00 1.83
CA LEU A 736 28.29 7.40 2.23
C LEU A 736 29.46 7.64 3.20
N ASP A 737 30.14 8.78 3.10
CA ASP A 737 31.23 9.15 4.01
C ASP A 737 30.70 9.51 5.41
N ALA A 738 30.88 8.59 6.36
CA ALA A 738 30.42 8.75 7.74
C ALA A 738 31.13 9.88 8.50
N GLU A 739 32.39 10.20 8.20
CA GLU A 739 33.13 11.28 8.87
C GLU A 739 32.70 12.66 8.35
N GLN A 740 32.47 12.78 7.04
CA GLN A 740 31.97 14.01 6.44
C GLN A 740 30.48 14.28 6.76
N LEU A 741 29.69 13.25 7.04
CA LEU A 741 28.26 13.39 7.30
C LEU A 741 27.91 13.41 8.79
N ASN A 742 28.71 12.81 9.68
CA ASN A 742 28.54 12.95 11.13
C ASN A 742 29.06 14.30 11.67
N ARG A 743 28.50 15.40 11.16
CA ARG A 743 28.76 16.77 11.61
C ARG A 743 27.47 17.51 11.99
N PRO A 744 27.51 18.51 12.90
CA PRO A 744 26.32 19.24 13.35
C PRO A 744 25.54 19.91 12.21
N ASP A 745 26.24 20.36 11.17
CA ASP A 745 25.69 21.00 9.97
C ASP A 745 25.33 20.00 8.84
N ARG A 746 25.36 18.69 9.13
CA ARG A 746 25.02 17.59 8.22
C ARG A 746 24.06 16.61 8.90
N MET A 747 24.43 15.34 9.04
CA MET A 747 23.56 14.24 9.48
C MET A 747 23.72 13.85 10.95
N GLN A 748 24.66 14.44 11.70
CA GLN A 748 24.80 14.13 13.14
C GLN A 748 23.50 14.41 13.88
N ASP A 749 23.09 13.51 14.77
CA ASP A 749 21.89 13.68 15.56
C ASP A 749 21.99 14.86 16.55
N ASN A 750 20.91 15.63 16.69
CA ASN A 750 20.90 16.85 17.52
C ASN A 750 20.87 16.56 19.03
N THR A 751 20.57 15.33 19.45
CA THR A 751 20.55 14.89 20.86
C THR A 751 21.77 14.03 21.22
N SER A 752 22.32 13.30 20.24
CA SER A 752 23.29 12.23 20.46
C SER A 752 24.51 12.37 19.53
N PRO A 753 25.58 13.09 19.92
CA PRO A 753 26.71 13.41 19.02
C PRO A 753 27.49 12.24 18.40
N GLY A 754 27.28 11.00 18.86
CA GLY A 754 27.84 9.77 18.24
C GLY A 754 26.92 9.10 17.21
N ARG A 755 25.69 9.60 17.00
CA ARG A 755 24.68 9.03 16.11
C ARG A 755 24.46 9.90 14.88
N VAL A 756 24.02 9.28 13.80
CA VAL A 756 23.50 9.97 12.60
C VAL A 756 21.98 9.83 12.51
N ASN A 757 21.35 10.80 11.87
CA ASN A 757 19.91 10.94 11.75
C ASN A 757 19.53 11.08 10.26
N PRO A 758 19.03 10.00 9.62
CA PRO A 758 18.63 10.00 8.21
C PRO A 758 17.66 11.12 7.85
N VAL A 759 16.63 11.37 8.67
CA VAL A 759 15.63 12.44 8.41
C VAL A 759 16.28 13.82 8.44
N LYS A 760 17.20 14.09 9.37
CA LYS A 760 18.02 15.31 9.36
C LYS A 760 18.81 15.44 8.05
N GLY A 761 19.39 14.35 7.56
CA GLY A 761 20.04 14.29 6.26
C GLY A 761 19.10 14.69 5.12
N ALA A 762 17.91 14.09 5.03
CA ALA A 762 16.96 14.43 3.99
C ALA A 762 16.45 15.89 4.09
N ILE A 763 16.26 16.44 5.29
CA ILE A 763 15.95 17.87 5.47
C ILE A 763 17.07 18.74 4.91
N VAL A 764 18.34 18.43 5.19
CA VAL A 764 19.51 19.20 4.73
C VAL A 764 19.67 19.09 3.21
N PHE A 765 19.66 17.87 2.65
CA PHE A 765 20.06 17.60 1.27
C PHE A 765 18.94 17.70 0.21
N SER A 766 17.66 17.60 0.58
CA SER A 766 16.57 17.69 -0.42
C SER A 766 16.36 19.12 -0.94
N ASN A 767 15.83 19.30 -2.14
CA ASN A 767 15.46 20.62 -2.66
C ASN A 767 14.10 21.09 -2.12
N ILE A 768 13.19 20.13 -1.90
CA ILE A 768 11.85 20.33 -1.33
C ILE A 768 11.74 19.40 -0.11
N VAL A 769 11.18 19.89 0.99
CA VAL A 769 10.85 19.11 2.18
C VAL A 769 9.38 19.34 2.50
N THR A 770 8.58 18.29 2.63
CA THR A 770 7.17 18.40 3.01
C THR A 770 6.83 17.58 4.24
N THR A 771 5.70 17.91 4.85
CA THR A 771 4.99 17.02 5.78
C THR A 771 3.49 17.14 5.56
N VAL A 772 2.74 16.25 6.20
CA VAL A 772 1.40 15.83 5.78
C VAL A 772 0.24 16.66 6.32
N SER A 773 0.51 17.81 6.98
CA SER A 773 -0.48 18.86 7.21
C SER A 773 0.15 20.25 7.51
N PRO A 774 -0.56 21.37 7.24
CA PRO A 774 -0.13 22.72 7.62
C PRO A 774 0.06 22.95 9.13
N THR A 775 -0.85 22.48 9.98
CA THR A 775 -0.73 22.60 11.45
C THR A 775 0.41 21.71 11.97
N TYR A 776 0.54 20.46 11.50
CA TYR A 776 1.65 19.60 11.92
C TYR A 776 3.02 20.18 11.53
N ALA A 777 3.12 20.82 10.35
CA ALA A 777 4.32 21.56 9.94
C ALA A 777 4.67 22.74 10.85
N GLN A 778 3.73 23.27 11.64
CA GLN A 778 3.98 24.26 12.68
C GLN A 778 4.36 23.58 14.00
N GLU A 779 3.63 22.54 14.42
CA GLU A 779 3.93 21.74 15.63
C GLU A 779 5.38 21.23 15.62
N VAL A 780 5.87 20.68 14.50
CA VAL A 780 7.25 20.16 14.40
C VAL A 780 8.35 21.23 14.31
N ARG A 781 7.97 22.51 14.30
CA ARG A 781 8.90 23.65 14.36
C ARG A 781 9.03 24.25 15.76
N THR A 782 8.23 23.80 16.73
CA THR A 782 8.40 24.10 18.16
C THR A 782 9.39 23.12 18.80
N ALA A 783 9.89 23.44 20.01
CA ALA A 783 10.84 22.58 20.70
C ALA A 783 10.24 21.22 21.10
N GLU A 784 8.96 21.24 21.49
CA GLU A 784 8.18 20.13 22.06
C GLU A 784 7.70 19.16 20.97
N GLY A 785 7.14 19.70 19.88
CA GLY A 785 6.61 18.92 18.78
C GLY A 785 7.70 18.39 17.85
N GLY A 786 8.76 19.18 17.61
CA GLY A 786 9.77 18.87 16.59
C GLY A 786 10.82 17.83 16.94
N LYS A 787 10.70 17.10 18.06
CA LYS A 787 11.54 15.94 18.46
C LYS A 787 13.05 16.13 18.16
N GLY A 788 13.62 17.27 18.55
CA GLY A 788 15.03 17.62 18.32
C GLY A 788 15.39 18.13 16.91
N LEU A 789 14.53 17.96 15.89
CA LEU A 789 14.76 18.43 14.51
C LEU A 789 14.27 19.87 14.24
N HIS A 790 13.49 20.47 15.15
CA HIS A 790 12.94 21.83 15.01
C HIS A 790 13.97 22.89 14.61
N SER A 791 15.20 22.81 15.14
CA SER A 791 16.30 23.74 14.82
C SER A 791 16.73 23.63 13.35
N THR A 792 16.71 22.41 12.81
CA THR A 792 17.07 22.10 11.42
C THR A 792 15.93 22.41 10.46
N LEU A 793 14.68 22.18 10.87
CA LEU A 793 13.49 22.58 10.11
C LEU A 793 13.34 24.10 10.03
N ASN A 794 13.65 24.83 11.09
CA ASN A 794 13.62 26.30 11.08
C ASN A 794 14.75 26.91 10.24
N SER A 795 15.98 26.36 10.26
CA SER A 795 17.06 26.84 9.40
C SER A 795 16.83 26.55 7.91
N HIS A 796 16.11 25.46 7.58
CA HIS A 796 15.72 25.10 6.21
C HIS A 796 14.28 25.54 5.84
N SER A 797 13.67 26.41 6.64
CA SER A 797 12.24 26.75 6.57
C SER A 797 11.75 27.27 5.22
N ARG A 798 12.62 27.86 4.37
CA ARG A 798 12.27 28.31 3.01
C ARG A 798 11.92 27.18 2.04
N LYS A 799 12.27 25.93 2.35
CA LYS A 799 11.93 24.74 1.55
C LYS A 799 11.10 23.71 2.33
N PHE A 800 10.55 24.09 3.49
CA PHE A 800 9.75 23.21 4.34
C PHE A 800 8.29 23.69 4.41
N VAL A 801 7.35 22.82 4.02
CA VAL A 801 5.92 23.17 3.90
C VAL A 801 5.03 22.00 4.33
N GLY A 802 3.89 22.31 4.97
CA GLY A 802 2.84 21.35 5.27
C GLY A 802 1.80 21.31 4.15
N ILE A 803 1.54 20.13 3.59
CA ILE A 803 0.47 19.89 2.62
C ILE A 803 -0.43 18.80 3.21
N LEU A 804 -1.70 19.13 3.43
CA LEU A 804 -2.69 18.17 3.91
C LEU A 804 -2.87 17.03 2.89
N ASN A 805 -2.85 15.78 3.32
CA ASN A 805 -3.11 14.66 2.41
C ASN A 805 -4.55 14.68 1.88
N GLY A 806 -4.77 14.11 0.69
CA GLY A 806 -6.09 13.67 0.26
C GLY A 806 -6.37 12.21 0.63
N ILE A 807 -7.55 11.73 0.28
CA ILE A 807 -7.90 10.31 0.21
C ILE A 807 -8.16 9.91 -1.25
N ASP A 808 -8.01 8.62 -1.55
CA ASP A 808 -8.46 8.09 -2.85
C ASP A 808 -10.00 8.02 -2.84
N THR A 809 -10.64 9.01 -3.48
CA THR A 809 -12.10 9.15 -3.54
C THR A 809 -12.77 8.22 -4.55
N ASP A 810 -11.99 7.48 -5.34
CA ASP A 810 -12.49 6.42 -6.23
C ASP A 810 -12.65 5.12 -5.41
N ALA A 811 -11.67 4.81 -4.56
CA ALA A 811 -11.71 3.66 -3.64
C ALA A 811 -12.62 3.88 -2.42
N TRP A 812 -12.54 5.05 -1.77
CA TRP A 812 -13.36 5.41 -0.60
C TRP A 812 -14.64 6.13 -1.05
N ASN A 813 -15.56 5.38 -1.65
CA ASN A 813 -16.79 5.91 -2.24
C ASN A 813 -18.03 5.07 -1.89
N PRO A 814 -18.90 5.47 -0.95
CA PRO A 814 -20.08 4.69 -0.56
C PRO A 814 -21.09 4.43 -1.69
N ALA A 815 -20.99 5.13 -2.83
CA ALA A 815 -21.82 4.91 -4.00
C ALA A 815 -21.33 3.74 -4.91
N THR A 816 -20.06 3.35 -4.82
CA THR A 816 -19.45 2.30 -5.66
C THR A 816 -18.64 1.26 -4.88
N ASP A 817 -18.63 1.37 -3.55
CA ASP A 817 -17.91 0.48 -2.65
C ASP A 817 -18.59 -0.91 -2.58
N ASN A 818 -17.85 -1.94 -3.01
CA ASN A 818 -18.29 -3.33 -3.06
C ASN A 818 -18.21 -4.05 -1.70
N PHE A 819 -17.54 -3.47 -0.69
CA PHE A 819 -17.56 -4.00 0.67
C PHE A 819 -18.84 -3.61 1.43
N LEU A 820 -19.62 -2.65 0.92
CA LEU A 820 -20.90 -2.28 1.50
C LEU A 820 -22.02 -3.22 1.08
N LYS A 821 -22.91 -3.51 2.03
CA LYS A 821 -24.11 -4.30 1.76
C LYS A 821 -25.13 -3.54 0.91
N VAL A 822 -25.21 -2.21 1.11
CA VAL A 822 -26.08 -1.31 0.35
C VAL A 822 -25.32 -0.02 0.06
N GLN A 823 -25.16 0.33 -1.22
CA GLN A 823 -24.50 1.55 -1.66
C GLN A 823 -25.40 2.78 -1.42
N TYR A 824 -24.81 3.95 -1.19
CA TYR A 824 -25.54 5.18 -0.87
C TYR A 824 -24.71 6.44 -1.22
N SER A 825 -25.33 7.62 -1.19
CA SER A 825 -24.69 8.89 -1.54
C SER A 825 -25.22 10.04 -0.68
N ALA A 826 -24.63 11.23 -0.78
CA ALA A 826 -25.15 12.41 -0.10
C ALA A 826 -26.60 12.78 -0.52
N ASN A 827 -27.05 12.32 -1.70
CA ASN A 827 -28.41 12.57 -2.20
C ASN A 827 -29.41 11.47 -1.83
N ASP A 828 -28.94 10.23 -1.65
CA ASP A 828 -29.74 9.12 -1.13
C ASP A 828 -28.99 8.46 0.05
N MET A 829 -29.49 8.71 1.25
CA MET A 829 -28.90 8.24 2.51
C MET A 829 -29.46 6.90 2.98
N GLN A 830 -30.42 6.27 2.27
CA GLN A 830 -31.14 5.09 2.76
C GLN A 830 -30.19 3.93 3.08
N GLY A 831 -29.26 3.61 2.17
CA GLY A 831 -28.27 2.56 2.36
C GLY A 831 -27.36 2.75 3.59
N LYS A 832 -27.20 3.98 4.12
CA LYS A 832 -26.46 4.20 5.38
C LYS A 832 -27.19 3.56 6.57
N ALA A 833 -28.51 3.70 6.64
CA ALA A 833 -29.34 3.04 7.67
C ALA A 833 -29.32 1.51 7.51
N ASP A 834 -29.32 1.01 6.28
CA ASP A 834 -29.27 -0.43 6.00
C ASP A 834 -27.91 -1.06 6.35
N ASN A 835 -26.79 -0.36 6.10
CA ASN A 835 -25.46 -0.77 6.58
C ASN A 835 -25.37 -0.73 8.12
N LYS A 836 -25.95 0.28 8.79
CA LYS A 836 -26.05 0.34 10.25
C LYS A 836 -26.85 -0.84 10.82
N ALA A 837 -27.95 -1.22 10.19
CA ALA A 837 -28.72 -2.42 10.55
C ALA A 837 -27.96 -3.73 10.25
N ALA A 838 -27.14 -3.77 9.19
CA ALA A 838 -26.30 -4.91 8.85
C ALA A 838 -25.17 -5.13 9.87
N ILE A 839 -24.39 -4.09 10.19
CA ILE A 839 -23.34 -4.14 11.22
C ILE A 839 -23.90 -4.52 12.59
N ARG A 840 -25.07 -3.97 12.98
CA ARG A 840 -25.75 -4.37 14.22
C ARG A 840 -26.00 -5.88 14.25
N ARG A 841 -26.55 -6.44 13.17
CA ARG A 841 -26.84 -7.88 13.06
C ARG A 841 -25.57 -8.73 13.05
N GLN A 842 -24.57 -8.35 12.24
CA GLN A 842 -23.31 -9.08 12.10
C GLN A 842 -22.52 -9.16 13.41
N LEU A 843 -22.54 -8.09 14.21
CA LEU A 843 -21.85 -8.03 15.49
C LEU A 843 -22.73 -8.42 16.69
N GLY A 844 -23.99 -8.82 16.46
CA GLY A 844 -24.93 -9.16 17.54
C GLY A 844 -25.24 -8.00 18.49
N LEU A 845 -25.25 -6.78 17.99
CA LEU A 845 -25.73 -5.59 18.70
C LEU A 845 -27.24 -5.45 18.57
N SER A 846 -27.88 -4.95 19.60
CA SER A 846 -29.33 -4.72 19.63
C SER A 846 -29.77 -3.72 18.59
N SER A 847 -30.84 -4.06 17.87
CA SER A 847 -31.50 -3.20 16.87
C SER A 847 -32.93 -2.83 17.28
N ALA A 848 -33.29 -2.96 18.56
CA ALA A 848 -34.61 -2.59 19.08
C ALA A 848 -34.85 -1.07 19.08
N ASP A 849 -33.78 -0.29 19.02
CA ASP A 849 -33.76 1.17 18.98
C ASP A 849 -33.00 1.60 17.71
N ASP A 850 -33.74 1.82 16.62
CA ASP A 850 -33.21 2.26 15.32
C ASP A 850 -32.57 3.65 15.42
N GLN A 851 -33.16 4.52 16.22
CA GLN A 851 -32.73 5.89 16.48
C GLN A 851 -31.53 6.02 17.43
N ARG A 852 -30.97 4.93 17.96
CA ARG A 852 -29.75 4.99 18.80
C ARG A 852 -28.51 5.37 18.00
N PRO A 853 -27.68 6.34 18.44
CA PRO A 853 -26.41 6.64 17.78
C PRO A 853 -25.40 5.49 17.93
N LEU A 854 -24.66 5.22 16.87
CA LEU A 854 -23.54 4.28 16.80
C LEU A 854 -22.24 5.05 16.59
N VAL A 855 -21.35 4.96 17.58
CA VAL A 855 -20.00 5.53 17.56
C VAL A 855 -19.01 4.51 17.02
N GLY A 856 -18.29 4.87 15.95
CA GLY A 856 -17.21 4.08 15.37
C GLY A 856 -15.83 4.56 15.81
N CYS A 857 -14.89 3.63 15.90
CA CYS A 857 -13.46 3.92 15.97
C CYS A 857 -12.67 2.85 15.22
N ILE A 858 -11.86 3.25 14.24
CA ILE A 858 -10.96 2.36 13.49
C ILE A 858 -9.56 2.94 13.60
N THR A 859 -8.63 2.26 14.28
CA THR A 859 -7.28 2.80 14.53
C THR A 859 -6.28 1.73 14.99
N ARG A 860 -4.99 2.04 14.92
CA ARG A 860 -3.94 1.27 15.62
C ARG A 860 -3.92 1.70 17.09
N LEU A 861 -3.99 0.74 18.02
CA LEU A 861 -4.04 1.03 19.46
C LEU A 861 -2.64 1.35 20.01
N VAL A 862 -2.15 2.55 19.74
CA VAL A 862 -0.83 3.06 20.18
C VAL A 862 -0.97 4.41 20.91
N PRO A 863 -0.02 4.81 21.78
CA PRO A 863 -0.16 6.02 22.61
C PRO A 863 -0.47 7.31 21.83
N GLN A 864 0.07 7.45 20.61
CA GLN A 864 -0.26 8.52 19.65
C GLN A 864 -1.78 8.74 19.51
N LYS A 865 -2.57 7.67 19.47
CA LYS A 865 -4.00 7.67 19.16
C LYS A 865 -4.91 7.89 20.37
N GLY A 866 -4.34 8.24 21.53
CA GLY A 866 -5.11 8.56 22.73
C GLY A 866 -5.89 7.37 23.28
N VAL A 867 -5.25 6.20 23.39
CA VAL A 867 -5.92 4.94 23.80
C VAL A 867 -6.69 5.02 25.13
N HIS A 868 -6.26 5.87 26.06
CA HIS A 868 -7.02 6.14 27.30
C HIS A 868 -8.33 6.92 27.04
N LEU A 869 -8.33 7.87 26.10
CA LEU A 869 -9.54 8.58 25.65
C LEU A 869 -10.45 7.66 24.82
N ILE A 870 -9.90 6.73 24.03
CA ILE A 870 -10.69 5.69 23.35
C ILE A 870 -11.37 4.78 24.38
N LYS A 871 -10.63 4.30 25.38
CA LYS A 871 -11.14 3.50 26.49
C LYS A 871 -12.28 4.23 27.21
N HIS A 872 -12.07 5.50 27.58
CA HIS A 872 -13.10 6.34 28.20
C HIS A 872 -14.34 6.51 27.31
N ALA A 873 -14.16 6.80 26.01
CA ALA A 873 -15.25 6.99 25.06
C ALA A 873 -16.15 5.75 24.88
N ILE A 874 -15.62 4.53 25.05
CA ILE A 874 -16.42 3.29 25.06
C ILE A 874 -17.47 3.35 26.19
N TYR A 875 -17.02 3.63 27.42
CA TYR A 875 -17.91 3.70 28.58
C TYR A 875 -18.84 4.93 28.52
N ARG A 876 -18.32 6.10 28.14
CA ARG A 876 -19.13 7.34 28.04
C ARG A 876 -20.23 7.23 26.98
N SER A 877 -19.93 6.64 25.82
CA SER A 877 -20.93 6.43 24.76
C SER A 877 -22.07 5.50 25.21
N LEU A 878 -21.76 4.49 26.04
CA LEU A 878 -22.75 3.60 26.64
C LEU A 878 -23.59 4.31 27.71
N GLU A 879 -22.96 5.06 28.61
CA GLU A 879 -23.64 5.86 29.64
C GLU A 879 -24.63 6.86 29.02
N MET A 880 -24.25 7.48 27.90
CA MET A 880 -25.08 8.41 27.13
C MET A 880 -26.16 7.69 26.28
N GLY A 881 -26.32 6.38 26.43
CA GLY A 881 -27.34 5.57 25.76
C GLY A 881 -27.10 5.33 24.27
N GLY A 882 -25.84 5.38 23.82
CA GLY A 882 -25.43 5.05 22.45
C GLY A 882 -25.00 3.59 22.28
N GLN A 883 -24.29 3.33 21.18
CA GLN A 883 -23.56 2.10 20.90
C GLN A 883 -22.12 2.43 20.49
N PHE A 884 -21.19 1.49 20.69
CA PHE A 884 -19.78 1.66 20.33
C PHE A 884 -19.21 0.44 19.60
N VAL A 885 -18.50 0.67 18.49
CA VAL A 885 -17.73 -0.36 17.78
C VAL A 885 -16.28 0.12 17.58
N LEU A 886 -15.34 -0.67 18.11
CA LEU A 886 -13.90 -0.51 17.87
C LEU A 886 -13.41 -1.57 16.88
N LEU A 887 -12.59 -1.17 15.92
CA LEU A 887 -11.78 -2.06 15.09
C LEU A 887 -10.30 -1.63 15.19
N GLY A 888 -9.44 -2.50 15.70
CA GLY A 888 -8.02 -2.19 15.84
C GLY A 888 -7.27 -3.05 16.86
N SER A 889 -6.02 -3.36 16.55
CA SER A 889 -5.08 -4.08 17.42
C SER A 889 -3.94 -3.16 17.89
N SER A 890 -3.19 -3.60 18.90
CA SER A 890 -1.96 -2.95 19.36
C SER A 890 -0.72 -3.80 19.07
N PRO A 891 0.38 -3.22 18.56
CA PRO A 891 1.69 -3.85 18.59
C PRO A 891 2.34 -3.80 19.98
N VAL A 892 1.71 -3.16 20.98
CA VAL A 892 2.23 -2.98 22.34
C VAL A 892 1.54 -3.97 23.29
N PRO A 893 2.23 -5.03 23.79
CA PRO A 893 1.56 -6.14 24.47
C PRO A 893 0.83 -5.82 25.79
N HIS A 894 1.03 -4.64 26.41
CA HIS A 894 0.21 -4.22 27.56
C HIS A 894 -1.09 -3.52 27.14
N ILE A 895 -1.07 -2.71 26.06
CA ILE A 895 -2.27 -2.07 25.52
C ILE A 895 -3.18 -3.14 24.89
N GLN A 896 -2.60 -4.10 24.16
CA GLN A 896 -3.35 -5.23 23.59
C GLN A 896 -4.15 -5.97 24.68
N ARG A 897 -3.48 -6.39 25.77
CA ARG A 897 -4.12 -7.08 26.90
C ARG A 897 -5.16 -6.25 27.65
N GLU A 898 -4.97 -4.93 27.75
CA GLU A 898 -5.98 -4.03 28.34
C GLU A 898 -7.27 -4.04 27.50
N PHE A 899 -7.15 -3.90 26.18
CA PHE A 899 -8.30 -3.91 25.29
C PHE A 899 -8.93 -5.30 25.13
N GLU A 900 -8.16 -6.38 25.24
CA GLU A 900 -8.68 -7.76 25.33
C GLU A 900 -9.54 -7.95 26.58
N GLY A 901 -9.13 -7.41 27.74
CA GLY A 901 -9.95 -7.40 28.95
C GLY A 901 -11.28 -6.67 28.76
N ILE A 902 -11.27 -5.51 28.10
CA ILE A 902 -12.48 -4.74 27.76
C ILE A 902 -13.35 -5.50 26.74
N SER A 903 -12.75 -6.18 25.76
CA SER A 903 -13.50 -6.97 24.77
C SER A 903 -14.22 -8.15 25.42
N ASN A 904 -13.54 -8.86 26.33
CA ASN A 904 -14.13 -9.95 27.11
C ASN A 904 -15.29 -9.45 28.01
N GLN A 905 -15.14 -8.28 28.64
CA GLN A 905 -16.21 -7.64 29.41
C GLN A 905 -17.47 -7.36 28.57
N PHE A 906 -17.31 -7.04 27.28
CA PHE A 906 -18.41 -6.69 26.38
C PHE A 906 -18.75 -7.76 25.33
N GLN A 907 -18.26 -9.00 25.46
CA GLN A 907 -18.33 -10.03 24.41
C GLN A 907 -19.76 -10.30 23.90
N SER A 908 -20.75 -10.36 24.79
CA SER A 908 -22.18 -10.58 24.48
C SER A 908 -23.06 -9.34 24.67
N HIS A 909 -22.49 -8.20 25.05
CA HIS A 909 -23.24 -7.00 25.45
C HIS A 909 -24.06 -6.39 24.30
N GLU A 910 -25.27 -5.90 24.54
CA GLU A 910 -26.16 -5.44 23.46
C GLU A 910 -25.68 -4.18 22.71
N HIS A 911 -24.71 -3.42 23.23
CA HIS A 911 -24.40 -2.08 22.74
C HIS A 911 -22.92 -1.79 22.47
N VAL A 912 -21.99 -2.72 22.77
CA VAL A 912 -20.54 -2.47 22.67
C VAL A 912 -19.83 -3.70 22.09
N ARG A 913 -18.97 -3.51 21.08
CA ARG A 913 -18.11 -4.56 20.50
C ARG A 913 -16.71 -4.04 20.19
N LEU A 914 -15.70 -4.86 20.47
CA LEU A 914 -14.29 -4.58 20.19
C LEU A 914 -13.71 -5.70 19.31
N ILE A 915 -13.30 -5.35 18.08
CA ILE A 915 -12.71 -6.27 17.11
C ILE A 915 -11.20 -6.01 17.06
N LEU A 916 -10.43 -6.81 17.78
CA LEU A 916 -9.01 -6.54 18.07
C LEU A 916 -8.05 -7.08 16.99
N LYS A 917 -8.38 -6.84 15.72
CA LYS A 917 -7.59 -7.22 14.54
C LYS A 917 -7.58 -6.09 13.50
N TYR A 918 -6.79 -6.25 12.45
CA TYR A 918 -7.00 -5.54 11.19
C TYR A 918 -8.00 -6.32 10.31
N ASP A 919 -8.90 -5.60 9.64
CA ASP A 919 -9.92 -6.16 8.75
C ASP A 919 -10.41 -5.04 7.80
N GLU A 920 -10.10 -5.14 6.50
CA GLU A 920 -10.37 -4.05 5.56
C GLU A 920 -11.87 -3.96 5.23
N SER A 921 -12.52 -5.07 4.86
CA SER A 921 -13.97 -5.11 4.55
C SER A 921 -14.84 -4.65 5.73
N LEU A 922 -14.49 -5.05 6.95
CA LEU A 922 -15.20 -4.58 8.15
C LEU A 922 -14.94 -3.08 8.41
N SER A 923 -13.78 -2.53 8.05
CA SER A 923 -13.49 -1.10 8.20
C SER A 923 -14.42 -0.25 7.33
N HIS A 924 -14.59 -0.59 6.06
CA HIS A 924 -15.54 0.03 5.13
C HIS A 924 -16.99 -0.04 5.68
N SER A 925 -17.40 -1.24 6.13
CA SER A 925 -18.73 -1.45 6.71
C SER A 925 -18.97 -0.64 8.00
N ILE A 926 -17.95 -0.46 8.84
CA ILE A 926 -18.05 0.37 10.06
C ILE A 926 -18.16 1.86 9.70
N PHE A 927 -17.36 2.39 8.77
CA PHE A 927 -17.49 3.79 8.32
C PHE A 927 -18.90 4.07 7.76
N ALA A 928 -19.47 3.11 7.03
CA ALA A 928 -20.86 3.21 6.56
C ALA A 928 -21.87 3.16 7.71
N ALA A 929 -21.71 2.24 8.66
CA ALA A 929 -22.66 2.03 9.74
C ALA A 929 -22.66 3.13 10.82
N SER A 930 -21.52 3.74 11.13
CA SER A 930 -21.42 4.70 12.24
C SER A 930 -22.09 6.04 11.91
N ASP A 931 -22.78 6.61 12.90
CA ASP A 931 -23.27 7.99 12.84
C ASP A 931 -22.14 8.97 13.22
N MET A 932 -21.31 8.59 14.18
CA MET A 932 -20.21 9.40 14.74
C MET A 932 -18.90 8.62 14.70
N PHE A 933 -17.77 9.29 14.49
CA PHE A 933 -16.45 8.64 14.46
C PHE A 933 -15.44 9.37 15.36
N ILE A 934 -14.80 8.68 16.31
CA ILE A 934 -13.83 9.33 17.21
C ILE A 934 -12.39 9.25 16.70
N ILE A 935 -11.66 10.38 16.79
CA ILE A 935 -10.21 10.47 16.54
C ILE A 935 -9.54 11.28 17.67
N PRO A 936 -9.41 10.73 18.89
CA PRO A 936 -8.95 11.46 20.07
C PRO A 936 -7.41 11.49 20.20
N SER A 937 -6.70 11.69 19.08
CA SER A 937 -5.24 11.55 19.03
C SER A 937 -4.49 12.58 19.89
N ILE A 938 -3.43 12.11 20.55
CA ILE A 938 -2.49 12.95 21.32
C ILE A 938 -1.65 13.82 20.37
N PHE A 939 -1.28 13.30 19.20
CA PHE A 939 -0.85 14.09 18.05
C PHE A 939 -1.19 13.33 16.76
N GLU A 940 -1.50 14.04 15.69
CA GLU A 940 -1.91 13.41 14.42
C GLU A 940 -1.29 14.14 13.22
N PRO A 941 -0.23 13.62 12.61
CA PRO A 941 0.46 14.30 11.50
C PRO A 941 -0.47 14.69 10.35
N CYS A 942 -1.45 13.85 10.04
CA CYS A 942 -2.54 14.17 9.12
C CYS A 942 -3.86 13.55 9.61
N GLY A 943 -3.89 12.23 9.72
CA GLY A 943 -5.12 11.45 9.81
C GLY A 943 -5.80 11.34 8.43
N LEU A 944 -6.23 10.14 8.07
CA LEU A 944 -7.09 9.89 6.89
C LEU A 944 -8.49 9.41 7.30
N THR A 945 -8.61 8.79 8.47
CA THR A 945 -9.85 8.16 8.96
C THR A 945 -10.98 9.15 9.19
N GLN A 946 -10.69 10.41 9.52
CA GLN A 946 -11.69 11.47 9.64
C GLN A 946 -12.25 11.92 8.28
N MET A 947 -11.40 11.96 7.24
CA MET A 947 -11.83 12.26 5.87
C MET A 947 -12.67 11.13 5.30
N ILE A 948 -12.27 9.87 5.54
CA ILE A 948 -13.07 8.69 5.18
C ILE A 948 -14.40 8.68 5.95
N ALA A 949 -14.39 8.96 7.26
CA ALA A 949 -15.62 9.02 8.05
C ALA A 949 -16.61 10.08 7.49
N MET A 950 -16.14 11.30 7.22
CA MET A 950 -16.95 12.36 6.59
C MET A 950 -17.47 11.94 5.20
N ARG A 951 -16.62 11.34 4.37
CA ARG A 951 -16.98 10.82 3.03
C ARG A 951 -18.07 9.74 3.08
N TYR A 952 -18.13 8.97 4.15
CA TYR A 952 -19.17 7.98 4.44
C TYR A 952 -20.31 8.53 5.33
N GLY A 953 -20.33 9.84 5.61
CA GLY A 953 -21.39 10.51 6.36
C GLY A 953 -21.42 10.16 7.85
N SER A 954 -20.29 9.74 8.42
CA SER A 954 -20.09 9.54 9.85
C SER A 954 -19.36 10.75 10.43
N VAL A 955 -20.05 11.55 11.24
CA VAL A 955 -19.57 12.86 11.69
C VAL A 955 -18.36 12.71 12.63
N PRO A 956 -17.22 13.36 12.37
CA PRO A 956 -16.01 13.21 13.19
C PRO A 956 -16.10 13.93 14.53
N ILE A 957 -15.50 13.32 15.55
CA ILE A 957 -15.28 13.85 16.89
C ILE A 957 -13.77 13.77 17.18
N ALA A 958 -13.05 14.87 17.02
CA ALA A 958 -11.59 14.89 16.92
C ALA A 958 -10.90 15.87 17.89
N ARG A 959 -9.64 15.59 18.28
CA ARG A 959 -8.84 16.57 19.01
C ARG A 959 -8.23 17.60 18.05
N LYS A 960 -8.26 18.90 18.38
CA LYS A 960 -7.58 19.96 17.62
C LYS A 960 -6.05 19.79 17.75
N THR A 961 -5.43 19.06 16.81
CA THR A 961 -3.96 18.87 16.67
C THR A 961 -3.62 18.40 15.26
N GLY A 962 -2.44 18.78 14.76
CA GLY A 962 -1.94 18.43 13.42
C GLY A 962 -3.02 18.49 12.33
N GLY A 963 -3.10 17.47 11.47
CA GLY A 963 -4.06 17.47 10.36
C GLY A 963 -5.52 17.34 10.78
N LEU A 964 -5.84 16.96 12.02
CA LEU A 964 -7.22 17.01 12.53
C LEU A 964 -7.67 18.47 12.71
N ASN A 965 -6.77 19.37 13.11
CA ASN A 965 -7.03 20.81 13.17
C ASN A 965 -7.16 21.45 11.77
N ASP A 966 -6.57 20.83 10.75
CA ASP A 966 -6.65 21.28 9.35
C ASP A 966 -7.84 20.66 8.57
N SER A 967 -8.60 19.73 9.17
CA SER A 967 -9.66 18.99 8.47
C SER A 967 -10.98 18.81 9.25
N VAL A 968 -10.98 18.95 10.58
CA VAL A 968 -12.20 18.88 11.41
C VAL A 968 -12.45 20.21 12.10
N PHE A 969 -13.59 20.79 11.79
CA PHE A 969 -14.00 22.14 12.13
C PHE A 969 -15.32 22.10 12.90
N ASP A 970 -15.32 22.60 14.13
CA ASP A 970 -16.44 22.46 15.06
C ASP A 970 -17.71 23.15 14.57
N VAL A 971 -18.87 22.50 14.70
CA VAL A 971 -20.17 23.07 14.34
C VAL A 971 -20.64 24.20 15.26
N ASP A 972 -20.25 24.19 16.53
CA ASP A 972 -20.69 25.17 17.53
C ASP A 972 -19.72 26.37 17.66
N ASP A 973 -18.55 26.32 17.01
CA ASP A 973 -17.53 27.38 17.05
C ASP A 973 -17.91 28.51 16.08
N GLU A 974 -18.49 29.59 16.62
CA GLU A 974 -19.03 30.71 15.82
C GLU A 974 -17.98 31.42 14.97
N ALA A 975 -16.70 31.39 15.37
CA ALA A 975 -15.61 32.01 14.63
C ALA A 975 -15.27 31.27 13.32
N ILE A 976 -15.67 30.00 13.19
CA ILE A 976 -15.47 29.20 11.99
C ILE A 976 -16.55 29.54 10.94
N PRO A 977 -16.21 29.82 9.67
CA PRO A 977 -17.20 30.01 8.61
C PRO A 977 -18.16 28.82 8.48
N LEU A 978 -19.47 29.10 8.46
CA LEU A 978 -20.53 28.07 8.46
C LEU A 978 -20.37 27.03 7.33
N HIS A 979 -19.78 27.41 6.19
CA HIS A 979 -19.56 26.52 5.06
C HIS A 979 -18.41 25.50 5.26
N ILE A 980 -17.51 25.65 6.24
CA ILE A 980 -16.44 24.65 6.51
C ILE A 980 -16.66 23.78 7.77
N ARG A 981 -17.58 24.15 8.68
CA ARG A 981 -17.89 23.35 9.88
C ARG A 981 -18.39 21.93 9.54
N ASN A 982 -17.77 20.87 10.08
CA ASN A 982 -17.99 19.48 9.64
C ASN A 982 -17.79 18.44 10.75
N GLY A 983 -17.89 18.83 12.03
CA GLY A 983 -17.76 17.87 13.13
C GLY A 983 -17.76 18.51 14.52
N PHE A 984 -17.28 17.75 15.49
CA PHE A 984 -17.12 18.19 16.87
C PHE A 984 -15.67 18.07 17.29
N THR A 985 -15.20 19.02 18.09
CA THR A 985 -13.78 19.11 18.46
C THR A 985 -13.58 19.37 19.95
N PHE A 986 -12.38 19.03 20.42
CA PHE A 986 -11.90 19.36 21.75
C PHE A 986 -10.38 19.62 21.74
N VAL A 987 -9.87 20.31 22.76
CA VAL A 987 -8.46 20.75 22.79
C VAL A 987 -7.63 19.94 23.78
N THR A 988 -8.06 19.84 25.03
CA THR A 988 -7.36 19.13 26.10
C THR A 988 -7.40 17.61 25.86
N PRO A 989 -6.28 16.88 25.95
CA PRO A 989 -6.26 15.43 25.82
C PRO A 989 -6.70 14.75 27.14
N ASP A 990 -7.91 15.07 27.62
CA ASP A 990 -8.48 14.57 28.87
C ASP A 990 -9.95 14.16 28.72
N GLU A 991 -10.47 13.48 29.74
CA GLU A 991 -11.86 12.97 29.76
C GLU A 991 -12.90 14.11 29.65
N GLN A 992 -12.60 15.28 30.24
CA GLN A 992 -13.49 16.44 30.19
C GLN A 992 -13.57 17.06 28.78
N GLY A 993 -12.44 17.15 28.07
CA GLY A 993 -12.39 17.63 26.69
C GLY A 993 -13.23 16.74 25.76
N ILE A 994 -13.01 15.42 25.80
CA ILE A 994 -13.76 14.49 24.95
C ILE A 994 -15.24 14.37 25.35
N ASN A 995 -15.57 14.45 26.65
CA ASN A 995 -16.97 14.53 27.12
C ASN A 995 -17.71 15.71 26.48
N SER A 996 -17.11 16.91 26.52
CA SER A 996 -17.70 18.12 25.93
C SER A 996 -17.99 17.99 24.43
N ALA A 997 -17.14 17.29 23.67
CA ALA A 997 -17.40 17.04 22.24
C ALA A 997 -18.47 15.95 22.01
N LEU A 998 -18.43 14.85 22.78
CA LEU A 998 -19.42 13.77 22.72
C LEU A 998 -20.83 14.26 23.08
N GLU A 999 -20.96 15.07 24.14
CA GLU A 999 -22.24 15.59 24.63
C GLU A 999 -22.93 16.48 23.60
N ARG A 1000 -22.19 17.37 22.94
CA ARG A 1000 -22.72 18.22 21.86
C ARG A 1000 -23.13 17.38 20.65
N ALA A 1001 -22.33 16.39 20.26
CA ALA A 1001 -22.67 15.47 19.17
C ALA A 1001 -23.95 14.66 19.44
N PHE A 1002 -24.05 14.02 20.61
CA PHE A 1002 -25.24 13.25 21.02
C PHE A 1002 -26.48 14.14 21.18
N ASN A 1003 -26.32 15.38 21.68
CA ASN A 1003 -27.40 16.35 21.79
C ASN A 1003 -27.96 16.74 20.41
N LEU A 1004 -27.10 17.13 19.47
CA LEU A 1004 -27.53 17.48 18.10
C LEU A 1004 -28.22 16.31 17.41
N TYR A 1005 -27.61 15.12 17.49
CA TYR A 1005 -28.14 13.88 16.91
C TYR A 1005 -29.55 13.54 17.40
N LYS A 1006 -29.75 13.53 18.73
CA LYS A 1006 -31.03 13.15 19.34
C LYS A 1006 -32.12 14.22 19.12
N ASN A 1007 -31.77 15.49 19.32
CA ASN A 1007 -32.75 16.57 19.45
C ASN A 1007 -33.01 17.35 18.15
N ASN A 1008 -32.14 17.25 17.14
CA ASN A 1008 -32.35 17.92 15.85
C ASN A 1008 -31.87 17.08 14.65
N LYS A 1009 -32.68 16.08 14.30
CA LYS A 1009 -32.44 15.18 13.16
C LYS A 1009 -32.32 15.88 11.81
N GLN A 1010 -32.95 17.05 11.63
CA GLN A 1010 -32.85 17.82 10.38
C GLN A 1010 -31.48 18.46 10.22
N SER A 1011 -30.99 19.17 11.24
CA SER A 1011 -29.61 19.71 11.23
C SER A 1011 -28.57 18.60 11.20
N TRP A 1012 -28.81 17.46 11.88
CA TRP A 1012 -27.93 16.29 11.76
C TRP A 1012 -27.86 15.75 10.31
N LYS A 1013 -29.01 15.57 9.64
CA LYS A 1013 -29.02 15.13 8.24
C LYS A 1013 -28.29 16.13 7.33
N LEU A 1014 -28.50 17.43 7.53
CA LEU A 1014 -27.80 18.46 6.75
C LEU A 1014 -26.29 18.46 6.98
N LEU A 1015 -25.82 18.21 8.20
CA LEU A 1015 -24.40 18.02 8.52
C LEU A 1015 -23.83 16.79 7.79
N VAL A 1016 -24.47 15.63 7.93
CA VAL A 1016 -24.07 14.39 7.23
C VAL A 1016 -24.02 14.57 5.70
N GLN A 1017 -25.03 15.20 5.11
CA GLN A 1017 -25.06 15.47 3.66
C GLN A 1017 -23.99 16.48 3.23
N LYS A 1018 -23.58 17.40 4.11
CA LYS A 1018 -22.50 18.36 3.86
C LYS A 1018 -21.13 17.66 3.90
N ASP A 1019 -20.89 16.86 4.94
CA ASP A 1019 -19.63 16.14 5.16
C ASP A 1019 -19.31 15.19 3.99
N MET A 1020 -20.33 14.48 3.47
CA MET A 1020 -20.19 13.60 2.29
C MET A 1020 -19.91 14.34 0.98
N ASN A 1021 -20.27 15.62 0.90
CA ASN A 1021 -20.04 16.49 -0.26
C ASN A 1021 -18.74 17.32 -0.14
N MET A 1022 -17.95 17.14 0.92
CA MET A 1022 -16.64 17.79 1.02
C MET A 1022 -15.62 17.11 0.10
N ASP A 1023 -14.85 17.93 -0.61
CA ASP A 1023 -13.74 17.46 -1.43
C ASP A 1023 -12.50 17.21 -0.56
N PHE A 1024 -12.26 15.93 -0.28
CA PHE A 1024 -11.02 15.42 0.30
C PHE A 1024 -10.17 14.65 -0.73
N SER A 1025 -10.38 14.87 -2.03
CA SER A 1025 -9.59 14.23 -3.09
C SER A 1025 -8.13 14.68 -3.09
N TRP A 1026 -7.30 13.93 -3.81
CA TRP A 1026 -5.90 14.30 -4.01
C TRP A 1026 -5.68 15.50 -4.93
N ASP A 1027 -6.67 15.99 -5.69
CA ASP A 1027 -6.46 17.00 -6.74
C ASP A 1027 -5.96 18.34 -6.18
N SER A 1028 -6.53 18.81 -5.06
CA SER A 1028 -6.09 20.04 -4.36
C SER A 1028 -4.67 19.94 -3.79
N SER A 1029 -4.26 18.75 -3.35
CA SER A 1029 -2.97 18.54 -2.69
C SER A 1029 -1.86 18.18 -3.67
N ALA A 1030 -2.16 17.37 -4.69
CA ALA A 1030 -1.25 17.06 -5.78
C ALA A 1030 -0.89 18.31 -6.60
N SER A 1031 -1.82 19.25 -6.79
CA SER A 1031 -1.53 20.54 -7.43
C SER A 1031 -0.45 21.33 -6.69
N LYS A 1032 -0.47 21.34 -5.35
CA LYS A 1032 0.56 21.98 -4.51
C LYS A 1032 1.92 21.26 -4.61
N TYR A 1033 1.94 19.94 -4.79
CA TYR A 1033 3.17 19.20 -5.08
C TYR A 1033 3.71 19.52 -6.48
N GLU A 1034 2.84 19.56 -7.51
CA GLU A 1034 3.18 19.94 -8.90
C GLU A 1034 3.76 21.37 -8.99
N GLU A 1035 3.18 22.33 -8.26
CA GLU A 1035 3.72 23.69 -8.11
C GLU A 1035 5.16 23.67 -7.56
N LEU A 1036 5.39 22.99 -6.43
CA LEU A 1036 6.72 22.89 -5.80
C LEU A 1036 7.75 22.20 -6.71
N TYR A 1037 7.36 21.15 -7.42
CA TYR A 1037 8.20 20.48 -8.42
C TYR A 1037 8.61 21.47 -9.52
N THR A 1038 7.63 22.16 -10.10
CA THR A 1038 7.80 23.10 -11.21
C THR A 1038 8.65 24.31 -10.81
N GLU A 1039 8.44 24.87 -9.62
CA GLU A 1039 9.30 25.93 -9.08
C GLU A 1039 10.74 25.44 -8.88
N SER A 1040 10.93 24.26 -8.30
CA SER A 1040 12.26 23.70 -7.98
C SER A 1040 13.09 23.45 -9.25
N LEU A 1041 12.43 22.94 -10.31
CA LEU A 1041 13.01 22.79 -11.64
C LEU A 1041 13.31 24.15 -12.29
N SER A 1042 12.41 25.12 -12.16
CA SER A 1042 12.60 26.48 -12.71
C SER A 1042 13.78 27.19 -12.05
N ARG A 1043 13.90 27.11 -10.72
CA ARG A 1043 15.07 27.60 -9.96
C ARG A 1043 16.38 26.95 -10.43
N ALA A 1044 16.38 25.64 -10.69
CA ALA A 1044 17.55 24.94 -11.19
C ALA A 1044 17.94 25.35 -12.62
N ARG A 1045 16.95 25.49 -13.53
CA ARG A 1045 17.17 25.95 -14.91
C ARG A 1045 17.70 27.39 -14.94
N ALA A 1046 17.19 28.27 -14.07
CA ALA A 1046 17.68 29.64 -13.94
C ALA A 1046 19.13 29.68 -13.41
N ALA A 1047 19.46 28.88 -12.40
CA ALA A 1047 20.82 28.79 -11.87
C ALA A 1047 21.82 28.29 -12.93
N ALA A 1048 21.49 27.22 -13.66
CA ALA A 1048 22.30 26.68 -14.74
C ALA A 1048 22.38 27.57 -15.99
N SER A 1049 21.53 28.61 -16.10
CA SER A 1049 21.62 29.66 -17.13
C SER A 1049 22.41 30.89 -16.67
N SER A 1050 22.86 30.91 -15.42
CA SER A 1050 23.58 32.01 -14.78
C SER A 1050 25.05 31.66 -14.45
N THR A 1051 25.50 30.47 -14.87
CA THR A 1051 26.84 29.89 -14.62
C THR A 1051 27.50 29.51 -15.93
#